data_AF-A0A9P1F3Z4-F1
#
_entry.id   AF-A0A9P1F3Z4-F1
#
_cell.length_a   1.000
_cell.length_b   1.000
_cell.length_c   1.000
_cell.angle_alpha   90.00
_cell.angle_beta   90.00
_cell.angle_gamma   90.00
#
_symmetry.space_group_name_H-M   'P 1'
#
loop_
_entity.id
_entity.type
_entity.pdbx_description
1 polymer ?
#
loop_
_entity_poly.entity_id
_entity_poly.type
_entity_poly.pdbx_seq_one_letter_code
_entity_poly.pdbx_strand_id
1 'polypeptide(L)'
;MEKTRKKRGYVKPDKEFDSDEPSTSDLSVELTKKKKTKNTPIKQKKEQKLRENREREKEEEQKKEREQEEERRRQHEQEMSIIENLTTMTPECTDFNRLFPQVYQHFNTNMNIHIEVHPDGEKTGSNLDLDKVHLFLSKKGLGMMCPEGLTLENLLIKYPTANGKKVNVFDADVGRTKEMSMQKLVNEFLKKSRKRKLNLLSFEFSGNEEMNPVFEVPSCVKAQGMLHILRRYMKEKIDSSKGEMKGKFEKMEKEIRHFDKFLLLSMKGSFTDIHIDFSASAVFYHVFWGKKWFFIAPPTEENLELYQEYELLPPAEKKTWLGSKMSHVFRLLEIEAGGTAFIPAGWLHFVYTVEDSMVFGGNYLRELSVNLHCRLSHLERECAARGLQKKNIQFVEFWKTLFAYSYYIMIPELSADMFSQARSLYTWYIRESKNGNEAQKAIYEQRIEAIRGFYSELSQSPQAEKNDTWTTKAQKRELLDLFEKLPGKLKCVPIKPKTEEPGAAGSVATSAQTKPPTNEKKPEVTDKKKKKKVEWMDEEKKKEEKEAEEAEYKEGEEEKEESESGEECIPDRKEYKKKKKKKNQKYQFNFPSSPSVKTVEPTPKRGTPSDVRSQSYEENRTPPPKISVKNAAVAGTPNMTSIVNRPRESPWRAVSMDEADESIRRIAELFPRETELLSVEELDLGRVLAEEITATENMPATRTSIKDGYAVQSADGMRIRNVVGASSAGSTNLITIRPGECVRISTGGVVPYGADAVIQVEDTEIEKSDGEKELEIRVKSQIKEGQDIRQPGSEVRKGDVLLGVGCILGSAEYGLLNAFGIENVSVYIKPQLTVISSGNELVAPFTKPLPIGMVRDSNCPQLVALFKEHGFKAINGGRMGDEPSEIEEKLKTCTQKTQIIVTSGGVSMGEKDYMKHVLRDRLGMKIEFGRVWMKPGLPCTVASGTIQTKPVVVIALPGNPASAWVCSHLFVLPLLRAVSGLPRFYAPKISVQLATSIKLGPRPEYCRAWLKHEDDVKLPIAHITGNQISSRLLSLVGAQVLLILPSNEKKKSLEENETVFAMVLSPNASV
;
A
#
# COMPACT_ATOMS: atom_id res chain seq x y z
N MET A 1 -1.89 58.46 26.75
CA MET A 1 -1.64 59.82 27.30
C MET A 1 -0.15 60.09 27.26
N GLU A 2 0.22 61.37 27.31
CA GLU A 2 1.51 62.04 27.62
C GLU A 2 2.84 61.22 27.66
N LYS A 3 3.86 61.57 26.85
CA LYS A 3 5.02 62.48 27.12
C LYS A 3 5.99 61.92 28.20
N THR A 4 7.32 61.99 28.09
CA THR A 4 8.21 63.08 27.64
C THR A 4 9.59 62.46 27.26
N ARG A 5 10.33 62.70 26.16
CA ARG A 5 10.55 63.80 25.17
C ARG A 5 11.66 64.82 25.53
N LYS A 6 12.89 64.64 24.99
CA LYS A 6 13.95 65.62 24.55
C LYS A 6 15.35 64.96 24.71
N LYS A 7 16.42 65.25 23.94
CA LYS A 7 16.69 66.18 22.79
C LYS A 7 17.81 65.53 21.92
N ARG A 8 17.72 65.57 20.58
CA ARG A 8 18.58 66.36 19.63
C ARG A 8 20.10 66.33 19.89
N GLY A 9 21.00 66.01 18.93
CA GLY A 9 20.86 65.52 17.53
C GLY A 9 21.85 66.17 16.54
N TYR A 10 22.01 65.61 15.32
CA TYR A 10 22.67 66.17 14.09
C TYR A 10 24.17 66.59 14.24
N VAL A 11 25.09 66.47 13.26
CA VAL A 11 25.09 66.76 11.81
C VAL A 11 26.08 65.84 11.03
N LYS A 12 25.99 65.80 9.69
CA LYS A 12 26.85 65.13 8.65
C LYS A 12 27.21 66.22 7.59
N PRO A 13 28.09 66.06 6.56
CA PRO A 13 28.88 64.89 6.10
C PRO A 13 30.32 65.28 5.59
N ASP A 14 30.81 64.56 4.56
CA ASP A 14 31.88 64.90 3.58
C ASP A 14 33.34 64.91 4.11
N LYS A 15 34.43 64.60 3.39
CA LYS A 15 34.89 64.09 2.06
C LYS A 15 36.46 64.13 2.17
N GLU A 16 37.36 63.61 1.32
CA GLU A 16 37.33 63.01 -0.03
C GLU A 16 38.65 62.21 -0.29
N PHE A 17 38.66 61.41 -1.37
CA PHE A 17 39.79 60.89 -2.17
C PHE A 17 40.80 59.82 -1.66
N ASP A 18 41.30 59.07 -2.66
CA ASP A 18 42.17 57.89 -2.65
C ASP A 18 43.68 58.20 -2.67
N SER A 19 44.53 57.19 -2.33
CA SER A 19 45.52 56.61 -3.28
C SER A 19 46.38 55.48 -2.67
N ASP A 20 46.46 54.35 -3.38
CA ASP A 20 47.61 53.47 -3.64
C ASP A 20 48.56 52.94 -2.52
N GLU A 21 48.53 51.61 -2.32
CA GLU A 21 49.63 50.60 -2.49
C GLU A 21 51.13 50.86 -2.09
N PRO A 22 52.01 49.81 -1.98
CA PRO A 22 51.81 48.35 -1.92
C PRO A 22 52.72 47.54 -0.94
N SER A 23 52.55 46.20 -0.97
CA SER A 23 53.62 45.16 -0.93
C SER A 23 54.10 44.50 0.38
N THR A 24 54.67 43.30 0.21
CA THR A 24 54.84 42.18 1.16
C THR A 24 56.31 41.79 1.40
N SER A 25 56.59 41.03 2.48
CA SER A 25 57.80 40.18 2.63
C SER A 25 57.57 39.01 3.61
N ASP A 26 58.44 37.98 3.62
CA ASP A 26 58.08 36.58 3.97
C ASP A 26 59.17 35.80 4.78
N LEU A 27 58.86 34.59 5.30
CA LEU A 27 59.76 33.51 5.82
C LEU A 27 60.54 33.77 7.16
N SER A 28 61.07 32.84 7.97
CA SER A 28 61.22 31.34 8.11
C SER A 28 61.79 31.00 9.55
N VAL A 29 62.12 29.81 10.14
CA VAL A 29 61.87 28.33 10.13
C VAL A 29 62.73 27.65 11.29
N GLU A 30 62.33 26.47 11.84
CA GLU A 30 63.07 25.42 12.64
C GLU A 30 63.71 25.58 14.06
N LEU A 31 63.44 24.61 15.00
CA LEU A 31 64.40 23.63 15.64
C LEU A 31 63.78 22.69 16.74
N THR A 32 64.54 21.77 17.40
CA THR A 32 63.98 20.50 17.99
C THR A 32 64.52 19.87 19.31
N LYS A 33 63.63 19.13 20.05
CA LYS A 33 63.76 17.86 20.86
C LYS A 33 64.80 17.63 22.01
N LYS A 34 64.33 17.14 23.20
CA LYS A 34 64.67 15.83 23.90
C LYS A 34 64.48 15.76 25.45
N LYS A 35 63.78 14.73 26.00
CA LYS A 35 64.23 13.72 27.02
C LYS A 35 63.08 12.87 27.64
N LYS A 36 63.43 11.81 28.41
CA LYS A 36 62.59 10.84 29.18
C LYS A 36 63.41 10.28 30.39
N THR A 37 63.04 9.36 31.31
CA THR A 37 61.84 8.50 31.60
C THR A 37 61.92 8.00 33.07
N LYS A 38 60.81 7.61 33.74
CA LYS A 38 60.77 6.54 34.79
C LYS A 38 59.33 6.14 35.20
N ASN A 39 59.22 5.04 35.98
CA ASN A 39 58.03 4.36 36.54
C ASN A 39 57.08 3.64 35.55
N THR A 40 56.98 2.31 35.68
CA THR A 40 56.20 1.41 34.80
C THR A 40 55.40 0.30 35.53
N PRO A 41 55.96 -0.48 36.49
CA PRO A 41 55.32 -1.74 36.93
C PRO A 41 53.96 -1.59 37.62
N ILE A 42 53.81 -0.59 38.50
CA ILE A 42 52.56 -0.35 39.25
C ILE A 42 51.42 0.08 38.30
N LYS A 43 51.75 0.74 37.19
CA LYS A 43 50.76 1.25 36.24
C LYS A 43 50.04 0.12 35.52
N GLN A 44 50.78 -0.91 35.11
CA GLN A 44 50.23 -2.07 34.39
C GLN A 44 49.21 -2.86 35.23
N LYS A 45 49.47 -3.08 36.53
CA LYS A 45 48.47 -3.74 37.42
C LYS A 45 47.21 -2.90 37.65
N LYS A 46 47.29 -1.56 37.62
CA LYS A 46 46.09 -0.69 37.64
C LYS A 46 45.36 -0.66 36.30
N GLU A 47 46.09 -0.60 35.19
CA GLU A 47 45.52 -0.59 33.83
C GLU A 47 44.83 -1.92 33.49
N GLN A 48 45.36 -3.05 33.95
CA GLN A 48 44.69 -4.34 33.86
C GLN A 48 43.40 -4.38 34.68
N LYS A 49 43.43 -4.01 35.97
CA LYS A 49 42.23 -4.04 36.82
C LYS A 49 41.15 -3.04 36.39
N LEU A 50 41.54 -1.94 35.74
CA LEU A 50 40.62 -0.99 35.12
C LEU A 50 40.00 -1.53 33.81
N ARG A 51 40.72 -2.40 33.08
CA ARG A 51 40.14 -3.16 31.95
C ARG A 51 39.12 -4.17 32.46
N GLU A 52 39.49 -4.99 33.44
CA GLU A 52 38.61 -5.99 34.05
C GLU A 52 37.31 -5.37 34.59
N ASN A 53 37.37 -4.17 35.18
CA ASN A 53 36.18 -3.41 35.56
C ASN A 53 35.37 -2.89 34.35
N ARG A 54 36.02 -2.30 33.33
CA ARG A 54 35.32 -1.78 32.14
C ARG A 54 34.74 -2.86 31.22
N GLU A 55 35.30 -4.06 31.27
CA GLU A 55 34.75 -5.25 30.62
C GLU A 55 33.50 -5.72 31.38
N ARG A 56 33.53 -5.77 32.73
CA ARG A 56 32.32 -6.02 33.56
C ARG A 56 31.23 -4.97 33.41
N GLU A 57 31.57 -3.68 33.37
CA GLU A 57 30.60 -2.59 33.17
C GLU A 57 29.85 -2.76 31.84
N LYS A 58 30.58 -3.17 30.78
CA LYS A 58 29.98 -3.51 29.48
C LYS A 58 29.21 -4.83 29.47
N GLU A 59 29.65 -5.83 30.23
CA GLU A 59 28.89 -7.06 30.42
C GLU A 59 27.58 -6.79 31.16
N GLU A 60 27.56 -5.91 32.17
CA GLU A 60 26.34 -5.46 32.86
C GLU A 60 25.44 -4.60 31.98
N GLU A 61 25.99 -3.73 31.14
CA GLU A 61 25.24 -2.91 30.17
C GLU A 61 24.59 -3.79 29.09
N GLN A 62 25.36 -4.69 28.46
CA GLN A 62 24.81 -5.68 27.54
C GLN A 62 23.86 -6.66 28.23
N LYS A 63 24.06 -6.98 29.51
CA LYS A 63 23.11 -7.80 30.28
C LYS A 63 21.80 -7.05 30.48
N LYS A 64 21.81 -5.74 30.75
CA LYS A 64 20.58 -4.93 30.84
C LYS A 64 19.87 -4.78 29.49
N GLU A 65 20.60 -4.60 28.39
CA GLU A 65 19.99 -4.61 27.05
C GLU A 65 19.35 -5.98 26.74
N ARG A 66 20.06 -7.08 27.03
CA ARG A 66 19.53 -8.43 26.87
C ARG A 66 18.34 -8.70 27.81
N GLU A 67 18.37 -8.23 29.06
CA GLU A 67 17.25 -8.33 29.99
C GLU A 67 16.02 -7.54 29.51
N GLN A 68 16.20 -6.35 28.92
CA GLN A 68 15.12 -5.56 28.34
C GLN A 68 14.60 -6.11 27.00
N GLU A 69 15.45 -6.74 26.19
CA GLU A 69 15.03 -7.42 24.97
C GLU A 69 14.38 -8.78 25.28
N GLU A 70 14.87 -9.50 26.28
CA GLU A 70 14.22 -10.70 26.81
C GLU A 70 12.91 -10.37 27.53
N GLU A 71 12.80 -9.23 28.24
CA GLU A 71 11.53 -8.76 28.80
C GLU A 71 10.53 -8.40 27.71
N ARG A 72 10.92 -7.62 26.68
CA ARG A 72 10.06 -7.34 25.51
C ARG A 72 9.67 -8.61 24.77
N ARG A 73 10.59 -9.58 24.64
CA ARG A 73 10.32 -10.89 24.05
C ARG A 73 9.35 -11.70 24.91
N ARG A 74 9.52 -11.75 26.23
CA ARG A 74 8.60 -12.43 27.16
C ARG A 74 7.21 -11.78 27.15
N GLN A 75 7.14 -10.44 27.07
CA GLN A 75 5.88 -9.71 26.89
C GLN A 75 5.21 -10.10 25.56
N HIS A 76 5.95 -10.13 24.44
CA HIS A 76 5.41 -10.55 23.16
C HIS A 76 5.01 -12.03 23.11
N GLU A 77 5.81 -12.93 23.70
CA GLU A 77 5.47 -14.36 23.84
C GLU A 77 4.24 -14.56 24.74
N GLN A 78 4.07 -13.74 25.78
CA GLN A 78 2.86 -13.72 26.62
C GLN A 78 1.64 -13.16 25.88
N GLU A 79 1.78 -12.07 25.12
CA GLU A 79 0.71 -11.51 24.27
C GLU A 79 0.28 -12.53 23.21
N MET A 80 1.23 -13.12 22.49
CA MET A 80 0.97 -14.16 21.49
C MET A 80 0.32 -15.40 22.12
N SER A 81 0.78 -15.84 23.30
CA SER A 81 0.11 -16.91 24.05
C SER A 81 -1.33 -16.52 24.44
N ILE A 82 -1.58 -15.27 24.87
CA ILE A 82 -2.94 -14.80 25.16
C ILE A 82 -3.79 -14.74 23.88
N ILE A 83 -3.22 -14.34 22.74
CA ILE A 83 -3.90 -14.35 21.42
C ILE A 83 -4.23 -15.78 20.99
N GLU A 84 -3.29 -16.74 21.13
CA GLU A 84 -3.51 -18.16 20.86
C GLU A 84 -4.65 -18.73 21.72
N ASN A 85 -4.62 -18.47 23.03
CA ASN A 85 -5.72 -18.82 23.94
C ASN A 85 -7.05 -18.18 23.51
N LEU A 86 -7.05 -16.88 23.17
CA LEU A 86 -8.22 -16.15 22.67
C LEU A 86 -8.73 -16.70 21.33
N THR A 87 -7.90 -17.34 20.50
CA THR A 87 -8.41 -18.00 19.28
C THR A 87 -9.33 -19.16 19.61
N THR A 88 -9.06 -19.90 20.69
CA THR A 88 -9.84 -21.06 21.15
C THR A 88 -11.05 -20.69 22.02
N MET A 89 -11.08 -19.45 22.52
CA MET A 89 -12.21 -18.90 23.28
C MET A 89 -13.18 -18.21 22.33
N THR A 90 -14.47 -18.22 22.70
CA THR A 90 -15.47 -17.40 22.02
C THR A 90 -15.70 -16.10 22.84
N PRO A 91 -16.08 -14.97 22.22
CA PRO A 91 -16.25 -13.68 22.92
C PRO A 91 -17.29 -13.67 24.05
N GLU A 92 -18.17 -14.67 24.06
CA GLU A 92 -19.15 -14.97 25.11
C GLU A 92 -18.54 -15.45 26.43
N CYS A 93 -17.24 -15.77 26.45
CA CYS A 93 -16.54 -16.27 27.63
C CYS A 93 -16.12 -15.14 28.59
N THR A 94 -16.29 -15.34 29.89
CA THR A 94 -15.86 -14.39 30.92
C THR A 94 -14.34 -14.12 30.87
N ASP A 95 -13.54 -15.14 30.53
CA ASP A 95 -12.09 -15.02 30.40
C ASP A 95 -11.65 -14.28 29.13
N PHE A 96 -12.35 -14.45 28.00
CA PHE A 96 -12.11 -13.64 26.80
C PHE A 96 -12.21 -12.14 27.14
N ASN A 97 -13.27 -11.76 27.86
CA ASN A 97 -13.52 -10.38 28.29
C ASN A 97 -12.51 -9.86 29.35
N ARG A 98 -11.76 -10.76 30.01
CA ARG A 98 -10.70 -10.47 30.99
C ARG A 98 -9.31 -10.37 30.33
N LEU A 99 -9.09 -11.14 29.26
CA LEU A 99 -7.82 -11.24 28.54
C LEU A 99 -7.70 -10.23 27.39
N PHE A 100 -8.79 -9.92 26.66
CA PHE A 100 -8.74 -9.00 25.53
C PHE A 100 -8.06 -7.63 25.81
N PRO A 101 -8.29 -6.96 26.96
CA PRO A 101 -7.62 -5.70 27.28
C PRO A 101 -6.11 -5.80 27.51
N GLN A 102 -5.54 -7.00 27.51
CA GLN A 102 -4.10 -7.25 27.65
C GLN A 102 -3.40 -7.40 26.28
N VAL A 103 -4.16 -7.54 25.18
CA VAL A 103 -3.64 -7.73 23.82
C VAL A 103 -4.24 -6.77 22.78
N TYR A 104 -5.03 -5.79 23.22
CA TYR A 104 -5.75 -4.86 22.34
C TYR A 104 -4.84 -4.07 21.39
N GLN A 105 -3.55 -3.88 21.74
CA GLN A 105 -2.58 -3.17 20.91
C GLN A 105 -2.22 -3.95 19.62
N HIS A 106 -2.25 -5.29 19.66
CA HIS A 106 -2.07 -6.14 18.48
C HIS A 106 -3.18 -5.93 17.42
N PHE A 107 -4.38 -5.55 17.87
CA PHE A 107 -5.52 -5.18 17.02
C PHE A 107 -5.52 -3.69 16.61
N ASN A 108 -4.44 -2.97 16.88
CA ASN A 108 -4.21 -1.58 16.48
C ASN A 108 -2.99 -1.44 15.55
N THR A 109 -2.78 -2.43 14.68
CA THR A 109 -1.56 -2.57 13.87
C THR A 109 -1.71 -2.02 12.44
N ASN A 110 -2.94 -1.90 11.90
CA ASN A 110 -3.14 -1.45 10.53
C ASN A 110 -3.11 0.08 10.37
N MET A 111 -1.90 0.64 10.38
CA MET A 111 -1.66 2.08 10.21
C MET A 111 -2.15 2.65 8.87
N ASN A 112 -2.41 1.81 7.86
CA ASN A 112 -2.94 2.23 6.55
C ASN A 112 -4.41 2.67 6.60
N ILE A 113 -5.16 2.30 7.64
CA ILE A 113 -6.52 2.81 7.87
C ILE A 113 -6.39 4.25 8.36
N HIS A 114 -6.57 5.23 7.47
CA HIS A 114 -6.62 6.63 7.89
C HIS A 114 -7.94 6.91 8.64
N ILE A 115 -7.83 7.61 9.78
CA ILE A 115 -8.96 8.08 10.59
C ILE A 115 -8.84 9.61 10.61
N GLU A 116 -9.76 10.33 10.00
CA GLU A 116 -9.75 11.79 10.06
C GLU A 116 -10.24 12.25 11.44
N VAL A 117 -9.34 12.83 12.25
CA VAL A 117 -9.68 13.36 13.57
C VAL A 117 -9.96 14.86 13.49
N HIS A 118 -11.16 15.26 13.89
CA HIS A 118 -11.69 16.62 13.82
C HIS A 118 -12.01 17.14 15.23
N PRO A 119 -11.67 18.39 15.59
CA PRO A 119 -12.01 18.94 16.91
C PRO A 119 -13.52 19.15 17.06
N ASP A 120 -14.18 19.68 16.02
CA ASP A 120 -15.63 19.77 15.88
C ASP A 120 -16.04 19.83 14.39
N GLY A 121 -17.34 19.85 14.12
CA GLY A 121 -17.93 19.82 12.78
C GLY A 121 -18.12 21.18 12.10
N GLU A 122 -17.63 22.30 12.66
CA GLU A 122 -17.94 23.63 12.11
C GLU A 122 -17.30 23.88 10.73
N LYS A 123 -16.24 23.16 10.39
CA LYS A 123 -15.57 23.24 9.09
C LYS A 123 -16.12 22.30 8.01
N THR A 124 -16.92 21.30 8.39
CA THR A 124 -17.33 20.19 7.49
C THR A 124 -18.81 20.22 7.13
N GLY A 125 -19.69 20.61 8.05
CA GLY A 125 -21.11 20.86 7.80
C GLY A 125 -21.86 19.67 7.18
N SER A 126 -22.68 19.93 6.16
CA SER A 126 -23.45 18.91 5.43
C SER A 126 -22.63 18.08 4.44
N ASN A 127 -21.44 18.54 4.06
CA ASN A 127 -20.70 18.06 2.89
C ASN A 127 -19.54 17.13 3.27
N LEU A 128 -19.55 16.59 4.48
CA LEU A 128 -18.58 15.62 4.99
C LEU A 128 -18.50 14.38 4.07
N ASP A 129 -17.28 13.92 3.80
CA ASP A 129 -16.98 12.75 2.96
C ASP A 129 -17.23 11.44 3.71
N LEU A 130 -18.51 11.10 3.90
CA LEU A 130 -18.98 9.94 4.69
C LEU A 130 -18.62 8.55 4.10
N ASP A 131 -17.80 8.49 3.06
CA ASP A 131 -17.19 7.25 2.58
C ASP A 131 -15.80 6.99 3.25
N LYS A 132 -15.34 7.91 4.11
CA LYS A 132 -14.17 7.77 5.01
C LYS A 132 -14.57 7.61 6.48
N VAL A 133 -13.63 7.15 7.31
CA VAL A 133 -13.76 7.11 8.77
C VAL A 133 -13.42 8.47 9.36
N HIS A 134 -14.33 9.02 10.17
CA HIS A 134 -14.15 10.30 10.87
C HIS A 134 -14.35 10.14 12.38
N LEU A 135 -13.56 10.85 13.18
CA LEU A 135 -13.76 11.02 14.61
C LEU A 135 -13.86 12.50 14.95
N PHE A 136 -15.02 12.96 15.38
CA PHE A 136 -15.22 14.30 15.93
C PHE A 136 -15.07 14.24 17.45
N LEU A 137 -14.15 15.02 18.02
CA LEU A 137 -13.95 15.11 19.47
C LEU A 137 -15.10 15.86 20.17
N SER A 138 -15.86 16.67 19.42
CA SER A 138 -17.06 17.36 19.89
C SER A 138 -18.17 17.34 18.84
N LYS A 139 -19.42 17.15 19.29
CA LYS A 139 -20.63 17.25 18.45
C LYS A 139 -20.95 18.67 17.94
N LYS A 140 -20.22 19.70 18.37
CA LYS A 140 -20.36 21.09 17.91
C LYS A 140 -20.24 21.14 16.37
N GLY A 141 -20.98 22.03 15.70
CA GLY A 141 -21.03 22.12 14.24
C GLY A 141 -21.77 20.99 13.48
N LEU A 142 -21.88 19.76 14.02
CA LEU A 142 -22.53 18.64 13.33
C LEU A 142 -24.06 18.78 13.14
N GLY A 143 -24.69 19.80 13.72
CA GLY A 143 -26.14 20.03 13.67
C GLY A 143 -26.98 18.96 14.39
N MET A 144 -26.36 18.25 15.33
CA MET A 144 -27.02 17.28 16.20
C MET A 144 -27.73 17.95 17.37
N MET A 145 -28.89 17.44 17.76
CA MET A 145 -29.47 17.70 19.09
C MET A 145 -29.31 16.44 19.96
N CYS A 146 -29.11 16.62 21.26
CA CYS A 146 -29.11 15.51 22.22
C CYS A 146 -29.76 15.99 23.53
N PRO A 147 -30.43 15.11 24.29
CA PRO A 147 -31.20 15.50 25.46
C PRO A 147 -30.31 16.07 26.58
N GLU A 148 -30.59 17.30 27.00
CA GLU A 148 -29.84 17.96 28.07
C GLU A 148 -30.05 17.30 29.44
N GLY A 149 -28.95 17.19 30.21
CA GLY A 149 -28.96 16.62 31.56
C GLY A 149 -29.54 15.20 31.63
N LEU A 150 -29.46 14.41 30.57
CA LEU A 150 -29.87 13.01 30.60
C LEU A 150 -28.85 12.19 31.40
N THR A 151 -29.31 11.43 32.38
CA THR A 151 -28.50 10.45 33.12
C THR A 151 -29.19 9.10 33.11
N LEU A 152 -28.46 8.04 33.41
CA LEU A 152 -29.02 6.70 33.49
C LEU A 152 -30.08 6.57 34.60
N GLU A 153 -29.96 7.39 35.66
CA GLU A 153 -30.93 7.52 36.75
C GLU A 153 -32.24 8.19 36.31
N ASN A 154 -32.15 9.24 35.48
CA ASN A 154 -33.33 10.00 35.04
C ASN A 154 -33.89 9.58 33.68
N LEU A 155 -33.25 8.66 32.95
CA LEU A 155 -33.68 8.11 31.66
C LEU A 155 -35.15 7.67 31.66
N LEU A 156 -35.59 6.96 32.69
CA LEU A 156 -36.96 6.42 32.79
C LEU A 156 -37.97 7.39 33.42
N ILE A 157 -37.48 8.51 33.96
CA ILE A 157 -38.28 9.63 34.44
C ILE A 157 -38.57 10.59 33.27
N LYS A 158 -37.56 10.81 32.41
CA LYS A 158 -37.67 11.63 31.19
C LYS A 158 -38.43 10.94 30.05
N TYR A 159 -38.34 9.61 29.94
CA TYR A 159 -39.03 8.83 28.91
C TYR A 159 -39.86 7.66 29.48
N PRO A 160 -41.01 7.94 30.15
CA PRO A 160 -41.88 6.92 30.71
C PRO A 160 -42.31 5.81 29.73
N THR A 161 -42.48 6.11 28.44
CA THR A 161 -42.84 5.09 27.43
C THR A 161 -41.72 4.07 27.18
N ALA A 162 -40.45 4.43 27.43
CA ALA A 162 -39.34 3.48 27.38
C ALA A 162 -39.36 2.51 28.56
N ASN A 163 -39.90 2.93 29.71
CA ASN A 163 -39.90 2.16 30.96
C ASN A 163 -40.65 0.81 30.82
N GLY A 164 -41.86 0.87 30.25
CA GLY A 164 -42.70 -0.31 30.01
C GLY A 164 -42.27 -1.19 28.83
N LYS A 165 -41.41 -0.70 27.91
CA LYS A 165 -40.95 -1.51 26.78
C LYS A 165 -40.11 -2.69 27.26
N LYS A 166 -40.40 -3.86 26.68
CA LYS A 166 -39.47 -4.99 26.69
C LYS A 166 -38.33 -4.74 25.71
N VAL A 167 -37.13 -5.11 26.10
CA VAL A 167 -35.89 -4.88 25.36
C VAL A 167 -35.02 -6.13 25.33
N ASN A 168 -34.31 -6.32 24.21
CA ASN A 168 -33.36 -7.42 24.02
C ASN A 168 -32.01 -7.04 24.63
N VAL A 169 -31.60 -7.74 25.67
CA VAL A 169 -30.37 -7.48 26.42
C VAL A 169 -29.40 -8.65 26.21
N PHE A 170 -28.21 -8.37 25.70
CA PHE A 170 -27.12 -9.31 25.62
C PHE A 170 -26.44 -9.47 26.98
N ASP A 171 -26.34 -10.71 27.45
CA ASP A 171 -25.67 -11.09 28.69
C ASP A 171 -24.22 -11.49 28.36
N ALA A 172 -23.28 -10.55 28.51
CA ALA A 172 -21.95 -10.65 27.91
C ALA A 172 -21.03 -11.68 28.58
N ASP A 173 -21.32 -12.10 29.81
CA ASP A 173 -20.57 -13.16 30.50
C ASP A 173 -21.09 -14.58 30.17
N VAL A 174 -22.19 -14.71 29.40
CA VAL A 174 -22.82 -16.01 29.05
C VAL A 174 -23.34 -16.06 27.60
N GLY A 175 -23.03 -15.04 26.78
CA GLY A 175 -23.28 -15.03 25.33
C GLY A 175 -24.71 -15.02 24.84
N ARG A 176 -25.69 -14.70 25.70
CA ARG A 176 -27.10 -14.94 25.39
C ARG A 176 -27.93 -13.67 25.47
N THR A 177 -28.72 -13.44 24.42
CA THR A 177 -29.76 -12.41 24.42
C THR A 177 -30.93 -12.89 25.28
N LYS A 178 -31.40 -12.05 26.19
CA LYS A 178 -32.60 -12.28 27.02
C LYS A 178 -33.50 -11.05 26.98
N GLU A 179 -34.80 -11.28 27.06
CA GLU A 179 -35.81 -10.22 27.09
C GLU A 179 -36.05 -9.75 28.54
N MET A 180 -36.06 -8.43 28.77
CA MET A 180 -36.47 -7.83 30.05
C MET A 180 -37.10 -6.44 29.84
N SER A 181 -37.74 -5.85 30.85
CA SER A 181 -38.18 -4.45 30.77
C SER A 181 -37.00 -3.49 30.95
N MET A 182 -37.09 -2.30 30.37
CA MET A 182 -36.06 -1.26 30.52
C MET A 182 -35.81 -0.90 32.00
N GLN A 183 -36.85 -0.87 32.85
CA GLN A 183 -36.71 -0.70 34.30
C GLN A 183 -35.73 -1.69 34.92
N LYS A 184 -35.81 -2.98 34.53
CA LYS A 184 -34.95 -4.02 35.10
C LYS A 184 -33.52 -3.82 34.66
N LEU A 185 -33.29 -3.48 33.38
CA LEU A 185 -31.95 -3.18 32.88
C LEU A 185 -31.31 -1.99 33.62
N VAL A 186 -32.00 -0.85 33.68
CA VAL A 186 -31.51 0.35 34.38
C VAL A 186 -31.27 0.06 35.86
N ASN A 187 -32.15 -0.69 36.51
CA ASN A 187 -31.96 -1.10 37.91
C ASN A 187 -30.78 -2.07 38.11
N GLU A 188 -30.34 -2.85 37.11
CA GLU A 188 -29.09 -3.61 37.20
C GLU A 188 -27.86 -2.70 37.03
N PHE A 189 -27.91 -1.69 36.15
CA PHE A 189 -26.85 -0.70 36.01
C PHE A 189 -26.62 0.11 37.29
N LEU A 190 -27.69 0.57 37.96
CA LEU A 190 -27.58 1.43 39.15
C LEU A 190 -27.10 0.69 40.43
N LYS A 191 -26.81 -0.62 40.37
CA LYS A 191 -26.24 -1.37 41.50
C LYS A 191 -24.74 -1.14 41.63
N LYS A 192 -24.30 -0.84 42.86
CA LYS A 192 -22.87 -0.77 43.25
C LYS A 192 -22.09 -2.07 43.04
N SER A 193 -22.77 -3.21 42.97
CA SER A 193 -22.18 -4.51 42.63
C SER A 193 -23.15 -5.27 41.73
N ARG A 194 -22.65 -5.76 40.59
CA ARG A 194 -23.43 -6.41 39.54
C ARG A 194 -22.97 -7.86 39.38
N LYS A 195 -23.91 -8.79 39.25
CA LYS A 195 -23.60 -10.22 39.10
C LYS A 195 -23.27 -10.64 37.67
N ARG A 196 -23.58 -9.79 36.67
CA ARG A 196 -23.34 -10.00 35.24
C ARG A 196 -23.24 -8.66 34.51
N LYS A 197 -22.53 -8.65 33.39
CA LYS A 197 -22.42 -7.54 32.44
C LYS A 197 -23.52 -7.62 31.39
N LEU A 198 -24.33 -6.57 31.29
CA LEU A 198 -25.53 -6.54 30.45
C LEU A 198 -25.46 -5.39 29.44
N ASN A 199 -25.58 -5.70 28.16
CA ASN A 199 -25.58 -4.72 27.08
C ASN A 199 -26.95 -4.68 26.37
N LEU A 200 -27.52 -3.48 26.24
CA LEU A 200 -28.58 -3.18 25.28
C LEU A 200 -27.90 -2.62 24.03
N LEU A 201 -27.87 -3.42 22.96
CA LEU A 201 -27.13 -3.10 21.73
C LEU A 201 -28.00 -2.44 20.64
N SER A 202 -29.33 -2.52 20.74
CA SER A 202 -30.22 -2.14 19.64
C SER A 202 -31.62 -1.69 20.12
N PHE A 203 -31.70 -0.59 20.87
CA PHE A 203 -33.00 0.05 21.17
C PHE A 203 -33.31 1.14 20.14
N GLU A 204 -33.98 0.75 19.06
CA GLU A 204 -34.55 1.68 18.08
C GLU A 204 -35.63 2.55 18.76
N PHE A 205 -35.52 3.87 18.63
CA PHE A 205 -36.43 4.82 19.28
C PHE A 205 -36.89 5.97 18.38
N SER A 206 -36.47 6.05 17.12
CA SER A 206 -36.95 7.07 16.18
C SER A 206 -38.46 6.97 15.91
N GLY A 207 -39.08 5.81 16.15
CA GLY A 207 -40.55 5.66 16.25
C GLY A 207 -41.18 5.93 17.63
N ASN A 208 -40.47 6.54 18.59
CA ASN A 208 -40.97 6.84 19.93
C ASN A 208 -41.25 8.34 20.11
N GLU A 209 -42.45 8.69 20.54
CA GLU A 209 -42.93 10.08 20.60
C GLU A 209 -42.16 10.96 21.60
N GLU A 210 -41.63 10.39 22.69
CA GLU A 210 -40.89 11.14 23.72
C GLU A 210 -39.38 11.26 23.38
N MET A 211 -38.79 10.22 22.80
CA MET A 211 -37.34 10.14 22.54
C MET A 211 -36.92 10.62 21.14
N ASN A 212 -37.77 10.48 20.12
CA ASN A 212 -37.44 10.94 18.76
C ASN A 212 -37.20 12.47 18.64
N PRO A 213 -37.95 13.35 19.33
CA PRO A 213 -37.74 14.81 19.21
C PRO A 213 -36.47 15.32 19.89
N VAL A 214 -35.99 14.63 20.93
CA VAL A 214 -34.89 15.11 21.80
C VAL A 214 -33.49 14.71 21.34
N PHE A 215 -33.39 13.74 20.43
CA PHE A 215 -32.14 13.39 19.76
C PHE A 215 -32.30 13.58 18.26
N GLU A 216 -31.38 14.29 17.63
CA GLU A 216 -31.44 14.59 16.20
C GLU A 216 -30.12 14.26 15.52
N VAL A 217 -30.21 13.52 14.41
CA VAL A 217 -29.04 12.92 13.73
C VAL A 217 -28.20 13.98 13.01
N PRO A 218 -26.90 13.69 12.73
CA PRO A 218 -26.00 14.65 12.11
C PRO A 218 -26.51 15.22 10.78
N SER A 219 -26.23 16.49 10.51
CA SER A 219 -26.68 17.17 9.28
C SER A 219 -26.16 16.53 7.99
N CYS A 220 -24.94 15.99 8.00
CA CYS A 220 -24.40 15.20 6.88
C CYS A 220 -25.19 13.90 6.63
N VAL A 221 -25.63 13.20 7.68
CA VAL A 221 -26.47 11.98 7.59
C VAL A 221 -27.88 12.30 7.07
N LYS A 222 -28.44 13.47 7.40
CA LYS A 222 -29.70 13.96 6.84
C LYS A 222 -29.57 14.39 5.39
N ALA A 223 -28.45 15.01 5.02
CA ALA A 223 -28.20 15.49 3.67
C ALA A 223 -27.90 14.35 2.67
N GLN A 224 -27.24 13.28 3.12
CA GLN A 224 -26.67 12.25 2.23
C GLN A 224 -27.19 10.82 2.48
N GLY A 225 -28.06 10.60 3.48
CA GLY A 225 -28.67 9.30 3.77
C GLY A 225 -29.95 9.07 2.97
N MET A 226 -30.04 7.97 2.21
CA MET A 226 -31.12 7.69 1.25
C MET A 226 -32.52 7.78 1.88
N LEU A 227 -32.68 7.31 3.12
CA LEU A 227 -33.94 7.33 3.86
C LEU A 227 -34.42 8.77 4.19
N HIS A 228 -33.49 9.66 4.52
CA HIS A 228 -33.79 11.07 4.84
C HIS A 228 -34.16 11.86 3.57
N ILE A 229 -33.43 11.64 2.48
CA ILE A 229 -33.71 12.20 1.16
C ILE A 229 -35.11 11.76 0.68
N LEU A 230 -35.43 10.46 0.79
CA LEU A 230 -36.73 9.91 0.44
C LEU A 230 -37.86 10.52 1.29
N ARG A 231 -37.69 10.61 2.61
CA ARG A 231 -38.67 11.24 3.52
C ARG A 231 -38.92 12.71 3.17
N ARG A 232 -37.88 13.49 2.85
CA ARG A 232 -38.02 14.90 2.42
C ARG A 232 -38.88 15.01 1.16
N TYR A 233 -38.54 14.24 0.13
CA TYR A 233 -39.31 14.20 -1.12
C TYR A 233 -40.77 13.77 -0.89
N MET A 234 -41.02 12.77 -0.05
CA MET A 234 -42.39 12.34 0.26
C MET A 234 -43.21 13.46 0.90
N LYS A 235 -42.63 14.25 1.82
CA LYS A 235 -43.32 15.42 2.41
C LYS A 235 -43.61 16.50 1.37
N GLU A 236 -42.62 16.87 0.56
CA GLU A 236 -42.79 17.80 -0.57
C GLU A 236 -43.91 17.34 -1.54
N LYS A 237 -44.05 16.02 -1.77
CA LYS A 237 -45.15 15.47 -2.58
C LYS A 237 -46.48 15.37 -1.84
N ILE A 238 -46.51 15.15 -0.53
CA ILE A 238 -47.74 15.22 0.28
C ILE A 238 -48.29 16.65 0.24
N ASP A 239 -47.45 17.66 0.38
CA ASP A 239 -47.89 19.06 0.44
C ASP A 239 -48.32 19.61 -0.92
N SER A 240 -47.70 19.16 -2.01
CA SER A 240 -48.05 19.56 -3.38
C SER A 240 -49.16 18.72 -4.04
N SER A 241 -49.48 17.53 -3.53
CA SER A 241 -50.52 16.65 -4.09
C SER A 241 -51.92 16.91 -3.53
N LYS A 242 -52.95 16.46 -4.25
CA LYS A 242 -54.35 16.46 -3.82
C LYS A 242 -55.02 15.12 -4.11
N GLY A 243 -56.13 14.83 -3.43
CA GLY A 243 -56.93 13.63 -3.64
C GLY A 243 -56.16 12.33 -3.37
N GLU A 244 -56.48 11.29 -4.14
CA GLU A 244 -55.93 9.93 -4.00
C GLU A 244 -54.39 9.89 -4.01
N MET A 245 -53.74 10.72 -4.83
CA MET A 245 -52.27 10.81 -4.89
C MET A 245 -51.66 11.33 -3.57
N LYS A 246 -52.32 12.27 -2.88
CA LYS A 246 -51.86 12.70 -1.54
C LYS A 246 -51.99 11.56 -0.54
N GLY A 247 -53.13 10.88 -0.51
CA GLY A 247 -53.36 9.71 0.34
C GLY A 247 -52.37 8.56 0.09
N LYS A 248 -51.93 8.37 -1.17
CA LYS A 248 -50.86 7.42 -1.50
C LYS A 248 -49.53 7.80 -0.84
N PHE A 249 -49.09 9.05 -0.99
CA PHE A 249 -47.82 9.49 -0.39
C PHE A 249 -47.88 9.53 1.14
N GLU A 250 -49.00 9.95 1.74
CA GLU A 250 -49.22 9.90 3.20
C GLU A 250 -49.19 8.47 3.75
N LYS A 251 -49.73 7.50 3.01
CA LYS A 251 -49.62 6.08 3.37
C LYS A 251 -48.17 5.60 3.28
N MET A 252 -47.46 5.95 2.20
CA MET A 252 -46.07 5.57 2.02
C MET A 252 -45.18 6.14 3.13
N GLU A 253 -45.31 7.43 3.47
CA GLU A 253 -44.50 8.09 4.52
C GLU A 253 -44.68 7.41 5.89
N LYS A 254 -45.91 7.05 6.25
CA LYS A 254 -46.23 6.27 7.47
C LYS A 254 -45.72 4.83 7.44
N GLU A 255 -45.47 4.25 6.27
CA GLU A 255 -44.87 2.93 6.11
C GLU A 255 -43.32 2.98 6.11
N ILE A 256 -42.67 4.15 6.06
CA ILE A 256 -41.20 4.29 6.15
C ILE A 256 -40.72 4.04 7.58
N ARG A 257 -40.50 2.77 7.93
CA ARG A 257 -39.86 2.37 9.20
C ARG A 257 -38.57 3.15 9.46
N HIS A 258 -38.31 3.38 10.74
CA HIS A 258 -37.12 4.05 11.23
C HIS A 258 -36.03 3.05 11.63
N PHE A 259 -34.80 3.41 11.29
CA PHE A 259 -33.55 2.75 11.70
C PHE A 259 -32.46 3.81 11.95
N ASP A 260 -32.88 5.05 12.16
CA ASP A 260 -32.07 6.27 12.16
C ASP A 260 -31.61 6.71 13.56
N LYS A 261 -32.27 6.25 14.64
CA LYS A 261 -31.94 6.61 16.03
C LYS A 261 -31.99 5.38 16.96
N PHE A 262 -30.83 4.98 17.47
CA PHE A 262 -30.64 3.89 18.43
C PHE A 262 -30.06 4.39 19.75
N LEU A 263 -30.58 3.87 20.88
CA LEU A 263 -29.95 3.97 22.19
C LEU A 263 -29.20 2.65 22.46
N LEU A 264 -27.94 2.76 22.84
CA LEU A 264 -27.14 1.65 23.34
C LEU A 264 -26.73 1.94 24.79
N LEU A 265 -26.95 0.97 25.68
CA LEU A 265 -26.48 1.00 27.06
C LEU A 265 -25.53 -0.18 27.25
N SER A 266 -24.27 0.06 27.60
CA SER A 266 -23.26 -1.01 27.72
C SER A 266 -22.54 -0.94 29.06
N MET A 267 -22.32 -2.10 29.69
CA MET A 267 -21.56 -2.17 30.95
C MET A 267 -20.05 -2.26 30.71
N LYS A 268 -19.27 -1.72 31.66
CA LYS A 268 -17.81 -1.85 31.72
C LYS A 268 -17.38 -3.32 31.64
N GLY A 269 -16.42 -3.60 30.77
CA GLY A 269 -15.86 -4.94 30.56
C GLY A 269 -16.70 -5.86 29.66
N SER A 270 -17.69 -5.32 28.95
CA SER A 270 -18.44 -6.04 27.91
C SER A 270 -17.79 -5.87 26.53
N PHE A 271 -17.52 -6.99 25.86
CA PHE A 271 -17.19 -7.06 24.43
C PHE A 271 -18.45 -7.17 23.54
N THR A 272 -18.29 -6.97 22.23
CA THR A 272 -19.27 -7.23 21.18
C THR A 272 -18.51 -7.70 19.94
N ASP A 273 -18.88 -8.86 19.39
CA ASP A 273 -18.13 -9.56 18.34
C ASP A 273 -18.10 -8.79 17.00
N ILE A 274 -17.26 -9.25 16.07
CA ILE A 274 -17.10 -8.72 14.72
C ILE A 274 -18.41 -8.84 13.96
N HIS A 275 -18.91 -7.70 13.51
CA HIS A 275 -20.08 -7.60 12.66
C HIS A 275 -19.87 -6.58 11.56
N ILE A 276 -20.63 -6.75 10.48
CA ILE A 276 -21.02 -5.67 9.59
C ILE A 276 -22.46 -5.34 9.96
N ASP A 277 -22.77 -4.06 10.16
CA ASP A 277 -24.10 -3.65 10.59
C ASP A 277 -25.12 -3.73 9.43
N PHE A 278 -26.39 -3.93 9.77
CA PHE A 278 -27.37 -4.57 8.88
C PHE A 278 -27.48 -3.96 7.47
N SER A 279 -27.57 -4.85 6.48
CA SER A 279 -27.49 -4.64 5.03
C SER A 279 -26.36 -3.67 4.63
N ALA A 280 -25.17 -3.87 5.21
CA ALA A 280 -23.96 -3.05 5.07
C ALA A 280 -24.16 -1.55 5.31
N SER A 281 -25.11 -1.16 6.15
CA SER A 281 -25.40 0.25 6.44
C SER A 281 -24.16 1.00 6.97
N ALA A 282 -24.04 2.27 6.59
CA ALA A 282 -23.08 3.17 7.22
C ALA A 282 -23.62 3.58 8.59
N VAL A 283 -22.74 3.82 9.55
CA VAL A 283 -23.12 4.04 10.95
C VAL A 283 -22.46 5.29 11.52
N PHE A 284 -23.12 5.89 12.50
CA PHE A 284 -22.51 6.90 13.37
C PHE A 284 -22.75 6.52 14.83
N TYR A 285 -21.80 6.86 15.71
CA TYR A 285 -21.90 6.63 17.15
C TYR A 285 -21.46 7.87 17.91
N HIS A 286 -22.40 8.49 18.64
CA HIS A 286 -22.13 9.57 19.57
C HIS A 286 -22.12 9.03 21.01
N VAL A 287 -20.96 9.02 21.65
CA VAL A 287 -20.83 8.59 23.05
C VAL A 287 -21.29 9.75 23.93
N PHE A 288 -22.48 9.62 24.50
CA PHE A 288 -23.05 10.64 25.39
C PHE A 288 -22.41 10.59 26.77
N TRP A 289 -22.06 9.39 27.23
CA TRP A 289 -21.41 9.13 28.51
C TRP A 289 -20.57 7.85 28.46
N GLY A 290 -19.47 7.81 29.23
CA GLY A 290 -18.49 6.72 29.28
C GLY A 290 -17.47 6.76 28.14
N LYS A 291 -16.79 5.63 27.91
CA LYS A 291 -15.77 5.46 26.86
C LYS A 291 -15.92 4.12 26.13
N LYS A 292 -15.71 4.15 24.81
CA LYS A 292 -15.79 3.01 23.89
C LYS A 292 -14.50 2.85 23.09
N TRP A 293 -14.12 1.59 22.85
CA TRP A 293 -13.07 1.21 21.90
C TRP A 293 -13.72 0.45 20.74
N PHE A 294 -13.74 1.04 19.55
CA PHE A 294 -14.13 0.39 18.31
C PHE A 294 -12.87 -0.09 17.59
N PHE A 295 -12.85 -1.33 17.15
CA PHE A 295 -11.80 -1.85 16.29
C PHE A 295 -12.41 -2.02 14.89
N ILE A 296 -11.83 -1.34 13.90
CA ILE A 296 -12.40 -1.19 12.56
C ILE A 296 -11.49 -1.77 11.48
N ALA A 297 -12.07 -2.39 10.45
CA ALA A 297 -11.37 -2.88 9.27
C ALA A 297 -12.17 -2.61 7.98
N PRO A 298 -11.51 -2.22 6.87
CA PRO A 298 -12.19 -1.84 5.63
C PRO A 298 -12.80 -3.06 4.90
N PRO A 299 -13.87 -2.86 4.12
CA PRO A 299 -14.50 -3.90 3.30
C PRO A 299 -13.70 -4.21 2.02
N THR A 300 -12.47 -4.71 2.17
CA THR A 300 -11.75 -5.36 1.06
C THR A 300 -12.43 -6.68 0.70
N GLU A 301 -12.27 -7.17 -0.54
CA GLU A 301 -12.85 -8.48 -0.91
C GLU A 301 -12.36 -9.60 0.00
N GLU A 302 -11.07 -9.63 0.33
CA GLU A 302 -10.49 -10.61 1.28
C GLU A 302 -11.15 -10.55 2.66
N ASN A 303 -11.39 -9.36 3.21
CA ASN A 303 -12.08 -9.19 4.49
C ASN A 303 -13.56 -9.59 4.41
N LEU A 304 -14.23 -9.29 3.29
CA LEU A 304 -15.63 -9.65 3.06
C LEU A 304 -15.81 -11.15 2.79
N GLU A 305 -14.88 -11.80 2.09
CA GLU A 305 -14.87 -13.24 1.86
C GLU A 305 -14.64 -13.99 3.18
N LEU A 306 -13.64 -13.60 3.99
CA LEU A 306 -13.42 -14.17 5.32
C LEU A 306 -14.62 -14.02 6.28
N TYR A 307 -15.27 -12.85 6.26
CA TYR A 307 -16.48 -12.61 7.05
C TYR A 307 -17.67 -13.42 6.54
N GLN A 308 -17.85 -13.51 5.21
CA GLN A 308 -18.91 -14.28 4.58
C GLN A 308 -18.76 -15.79 4.82
N GLU A 309 -17.55 -16.33 4.72
CA GLU A 309 -17.26 -17.72 5.08
C GLU A 309 -17.58 -17.98 6.56
N TYR A 310 -17.16 -17.10 7.47
CA TYR A 310 -17.43 -17.24 8.90
C TYR A 310 -18.93 -17.18 9.21
N GLU A 311 -19.69 -16.23 8.65
CA GLU A 311 -21.14 -16.12 8.90
C GLU A 311 -21.97 -17.26 8.29
N LEU A 312 -21.43 -17.99 7.31
CA LEU A 312 -22.08 -19.18 6.74
C LEU A 312 -21.77 -20.49 7.50
N LEU A 313 -20.87 -20.47 8.49
CA LEU A 313 -20.59 -21.61 9.36
C LEU A 313 -21.68 -21.82 10.43
N PRO A 314 -22.11 -23.07 10.69
CA PRO A 314 -22.87 -23.44 11.88
C PRO A 314 -22.20 -22.96 13.19
N PRO A 315 -22.97 -22.53 14.21
CA PRO A 315 -22.40 -22.10 15.49
C PRO A 315 -21.52 -23.15 16.20
N ALA A 316 -21.69 -24.44 15.90
CA ALA A 316 -20.84 -25.53 16.40
C ALA A 316 -19.50 -25.68 15.64
N GLU A 317 -19.38 -25.05 14.47
CA GLU A 317 -18.19 -25.08 13.61
C GLU A 317 -17.37 -23.78 13.69
N LYS A 318 -17.92 -22.71 14.28
CA LYS A 318 -17.21 -21.48 14.68
C LYS A 318 -16.25 -21.71 15.87
N LYS A 319 -15.27 -22.61 15.66
CA LYS A 319 -14.28 -23.03 16.68
C LYS A 319 -13.16 -22.01 16.93
N THR A 320 -13.00 -21.03 16.04
CA THR A 320 -11.98 -19.98 16.17
C THR A 320 -12.62 -18.61 16.07
N TRP A 321 -12.38 -17.72 17.03
CA TRP A 321 -12.84 -16.33 16.93
C TRP A 321 -12.26 -15.64 15.67
N LEU A 322 -13.12 -15.05 14.83
CA LEU A 322 -12.72 -14.44 13.55
C LEU A 322 -11.62 -13.37 13.71
N GLY A 323 -11.63 -12.62 14.81
CA GLY A 323 -10.65 -11.56 15.04
C GLY A 323 -9.22 -12.06 15.11
N SER A 324 -8.97 -13.31 15.49
CA SER A 324 -7.63 -13.89 15.44
C SER A 324 -7.03 -13.85 14.03
N LYS A 325 -7.77 -14.35 13.03
CA LYS A 325 -7.40 -14.38 11.61
C LYS A 325 -7.20 -12.98 11.03
N MET A 326 -8.04 -12.04 11.47
CA MET A 326 -8.10 -10.65 10.96
C MET A 326 -7.34 -9.64 11.83
N SER A 327 -6.58 -10.09 12.83
CA SER A 327 -5.99 -9.22 13.87
C SER A 327 -5.12 -8.11 13.28
N HIS A 328 -4.33 -8.43 12.27
CA HIS A 328 -3.43 -7.53 11.55
C HIS A 328 -4.11 -6.51 10.61
N VAL A 329 -5.42 -6.65 10.32
CA VAL A 329 -6.16 -5.68 9.48
C VAL A 329 -6.95 -4.65 10.28
N PHE A 330 -7.05 -4.79 11.61
CA PHE A 330 -7.78 -3.85 12.46
C PHE A 330 -6.95 -2.62 12.86
N ARG A 331 -7.66 -1.50 13.07
CA ARG A 331 -7.15 -0.30 13.75
C ARG A 331 -8.11 0.10 14.88
N LEU A 332 -7.57 0.62 15.97
CA LEU A 332 -8.35 1.16 17.09
C LEU A 332 -8.87 2.57 16.78
N LEU A 333 -10.14 2.76 17.10
CA LEU A 333 -10.89 4.01 17.11
C LEU A 333 -11.44 4.21 18.53
N GLU A 334 -10.81 5.08 19.31
CA GLU A 334 -11.28 5.44 20.65
C GLU A 334 -12.35 6.53 20.56
N ILE A 335 -13.46 6.36 21.28
CA ILE A 335 -14.53 7.37 21.36
C ILE A 335 -14.85 7.63 22.84
N GLU A 336 -14.64 8.88 23.26
CA GLU A 336 -14.89 9.37 24.62
C GLU A 336 -16.18 10.19 24.69
N ALA A 337 -16.66 10.47 25.90
CA ALA A 337 -17.90 11.24 26.12
C ALA A 337 -17.86 12.63 25.45
N GLY A 338 -18.86 12.91 24.62
CA GLY A 338 -18.95 14.12 23.80
C GLY A 338 -18.53 13.90 22.33
N GLY A 339 -17.74 12.85 22.06
CA GLY A 339 -17.26 12.51 20.73
C GLY A 339 -18.30 11.82 19.83
N THR A 340 -18.13 11.95 18.52
CA THR A 340 -18.97 11.31 17.50
C THR A 340 -18.10 10.71 16.40
N ALA A 341 -18.18 9.39 16.21
CA ALA A 341 -17.56 8.72 15.07
C ALA A 341 -18.53 8.51 13.92
N PHE A 342 -17.99 8.45 12.71
CA PHE A 342 -18.65 7.99 11.48
C PHE A 342 -17.82 6.84 10.89
N ILE A 343 -18.47 5.72 10.60
CA ILE A 343 -17.86 4.53 10.00
C ILE A 343 -18.62 4.22 8.70
N PRO A 344 -17.95 4.11 7.54
CA PRO A 344 -18.63 3.91 6.26
C PRO A 344 -19.31 2.56 6.10
N ALA A 345 -20.11 2.46 5.04
CA ALA A 345 -20.86 1.27 4.68
C ALA A 345 -19.98 0.01 4.61
N GLY A 346 -20.44 -1.07 5.25
CA GLY A 346 -19.83 -2.40 5.17
C GLY A 346 -18.52 -2.61 5.93
N TRP A 347 -17.98 -1.60 6.62
CA TRP A 347 -16.77 -1.77 7.45
C TRP A 347 -17.02 -2.76 8.59
N LEU A 348 -16.15 -3.77 8.68
CA LEU A 348 -16.18 -4.74 9.76
C LEU A 348 -15.74 -4.04 11.04
N HIS A 349 -16.50 -4.23 12.12
CA HIS A 349 -16.10 -3.68 13.41
C HIS A 349 -16.53 -4.53 14.60
N PHE A 350 -15.78 -4.40 15.69
CA PHE A 350 -16.08 -5.00 16.99
C PHE A 350 -15.78 -4.01 18.11
N VAL A 351 -16.36 -4.20 19.30
CA VAL A 351 -16.43 -3.13 20.30
C VAL A 351 -16.10 -3.64 21.70
N TYR A 352 -15.10 -3.03 22.35
CA TYR A 352 -14.86 -3.18 23.78
C TYR A 352 -15.40 -1.98 24.57
N THR A 353 -16.05 -2.27 25.69
CA THR A 353 -16.69 -1.27 26.55
C THR A 353 -15.80 -0.99 27.76
N VAL A 354 -14.96 0.05 27.66
CA VAL A 354 -13.96 0.42 28.69
C VAL A 354 -14.63 0.93 29.97
N GLU A 355 -15.79 1.58 29.83
CA GLU A 355 -16.58 2.14 30.93
C GLU A 355 -18.07 1.93 30.67
N ASP A 356 -18.87 1.96 31.75
CA ASP A 356 -20.33 2.02 31.63
C ASP A 356 -20.68 3.22 30.74
N SER A 357 -21.45 2.97 29.68
CA SER A 357 -21.60 3.93 28.60
C SER A 357 -23.01 3.96 28.03
N MET A 358 -23.40 5.18 27.65
CA MET A 358 -24.65 5.49 26.97
C MET A 358 -24.30 6.12 25.63
N VAL A 359 -24.70 5.47 24.54
CA VAL A 359 -24.35 5.86 23.18
C VAL A 359 -25.62 6.09 22.38
N PHE A 360 -25.68 7.20 21.65
CA PHE A 360 -26.69 7.42 20.63
C PHE A 360 -26.09 7.10 19.26
N GLY A 361 -26.63 6.10 18.58
CA GLY A 361 -26.20 5.68 17.25
C GLY A 361 -27.28 5.83 16.19
N GLY A 362 -26.94 5.55 14.94
CA GLY A 362 -27.91 5.53 13.84
C GLY A 362 -27.31 4.95 12.56
N ASN A 363 -28.14 4.23 11.81
CA ASN A 363 -27.76 3.52 10.61
C ASN A 363 -28.35 4.23 9.38
N TYR A 364 -27.59 4.33 8.30
CA TYR A 364 -28.03 5.02 7.09
C TYR A 364 -27.49 4.33 5.83
N LEU A 365 -28.36 4.20 4.84
CA LEU A 365 -28.00 3.68 3.52
C LEU A 365 -27.40 4.81 2.67
N ARG A 366 -26.27 4.49 2.03
CA ARG A 366 -25.49 5.34 1.11
C ARG A 366 -25.77 4.94 -0.33
N GLU A 367 -26.02 5.91 -1.22
CA GLU A 367 -26.32 5.66 -2.63
C GLU A 367 -25.13 5.01 -3.38
N LEU A 368 -23.90 5.46 -3.11
CA LEU A 368 -22.69 4.91 -3.75
C LEU A 368 -22.35 3.48 -3.27
N SER A 369 -22.90 3.05 -2.14
CA SER A 369 -22.61 1.74 -1.54
C SER A 369 -23.71 0.69 -1.81
N VAL A 370 -24.70 0.98 -2.66
CA VAL A 370 -25.86 0.11 -2.93
C VAL A 370 -25.48 -1.32 -3.37
N ASN A 371 -24.41 -1.51 -4.15
CA ASN A 371 -23.92 -2.86 -4.48
C ASN A 371 -23.49 -3.66 -3.24
N LEU A 372 -22.85 -3.01 -2.27
CA LEU A 372 -22.41 -3.63 -1.02
C LEU A 372 -23.62 -3.92 -0.12
N HIS A 373 -24.57 -2.98 -0.03
CA HIS A 373 -25.83 -3.19 0.69
C HIS A 373 -26.60 -4.40 0.16
N CYS A 374 -26.71 -4.54 -1.16
CA CYS A 374 -27.37 -5.69 -1.80
C CYS A 374 -26.64 -7.02 -1.49
N ARG A 375 -25.30 -7.06 -1.55
CA ARG A 375 -24.51 -8.27 -1.22
C ARG A 375 -24.73 -8.73 0.22
N LEU A 376 -24.61 -7.82 1.19
CA LEU A 376 -24.76 -8.20 2.60
C LEU A 376 -26.23 -8.49 2.97
N SER A 377 -27.20 -7.80 2.35
CA SER A 377 -28.62 -8.17 2.46
C SER A 377 -28.94 -9.56 1.87
N HIS A 378 -28.16 -10.02 0.88
CA HIS A 378 -28.22 -11.41 0.39
C HIS A 378 -27.64 -12.38 1.43
N LEU A 379 -26.46 -12.09 1.99
CA LEU A 379 -25.83 -12.91 3.05
C LEU A 379 -26.74 -13.07 4.28
N GLU A 380 -27.30 -11.97 4.79
CA GLU A 380 -28.29 -11.94 5.88
C GLU A 380 -29.50 -12.83 5.60
N ARG A 381 -29.94 -12.90 4.34
CA ARG A 381 -31.05 -13.77 3.92
C ARG A 381 -30.63 -15.24 3.86
N GLU A 382 -29.42 -15.53 3.37
CA GLU A 382 -28.88 -16.88 3.32
C GLU A 382 -28.66 -17.44 4.74
N CYS A 383 -27.99 -16.68 5.62
CA CYS A 383 -27.78 -17.06 7.02
C CYS A 383 -29.11 -17.25 7.76
N ALA A 384 -30.13 -16.42 7.52
CA ALA A 384 -31.46 -16.62 8.10
C ALA A 384 -32.21 -17.83 7.51
N ALA A 385 -32.05 -18.13 6.22
CA ALA A 385 -32.65 -19.29 5.57
C ALA A 385 -32.00 -20.61 6.03
N ARG A 386 -30.68 -20.60 6.28
CA ARG A 386 -29.91 -21.70 6.90
C ARG A 386 -30.15 -21.82 8.43
N GLY A 387 -30.86 -20.86 9.05
CA GLY A 387 -31.12 -20.84 10.49
C GLY A 387 -29.94 -20.40 11.36
N LEU A 388 -28.88 -19.85 10.76
CA LEU A 388 -27.63 -19.44 11.40
C LEU A 388 -27.76 -18.11 12.17
N GLN A 389 -28.56 -17.18 11.65
CA GLN A 389 -28.77 -15.86 12.25
C GLN A 389 -30.13 -15.69 12.94
N LYS A 390 -30.17 -14.84 13.96
CA LYS A 390 -31.41 -14.39 14.61
C LYS A 390 -32.15 -13.42 13.66
N LYS A 391 -33.45 -13.64 13.44
CA LYS A 391 -34.32 -12.86 12.52
C LYS A 391 -34.39 -11.34 12.75
N ASN A 392 -33.80 -10.82 13.82
CA ASN A 392 -33.86 -9.41 14.21
C ASN A 392 -32.68 -8.57 13.68
N ILE A 393 -31.77 -9.15 12.91
CA ILE A 393 -30.56 -8.49 12.36
C ILE A 393 -30.73 -8.14 10.86
N GLN A 394 -31.92 -8.35 10.28
CA GLN A 394 -32.21 -7.98 8.89
C GLN A 394 -32.83 -6.60 8.80
N PHE A 395 -32.39 -5.78 7.84
CA PHE A 395 -33.14 -4.57 7.43
C PHE A 395 -34.41 -5.02 6.68
N VAL A 396 -35.48 -5.29 7.43
CA VAL A 396 -36.75 -5.87 6.94
C VAL A 396 -37.32 -5.11 5.72
N GLU A 397 -37.17 -3.79 5.71
CA GLU A 397 -37.71 -2.89 4.68
C GLU A 397 -36.66 -2.39 3.67
N PHE A 398 -35.49 -3.04 3.58
CA PHE A 398 -34.39 -2.62 2.70
C PHE A 398 -34.82 -2.51 1.25
N TRP A 399 -35.47 -3.56 0.74
CA TRP A 399 -35.92 -3.64 -0.64
C TRP A 399 -37.01 -2.60 -0.96
N LYS A 400 -37.96 -2.33 -0.05
CA LYS A 400 -38.94 -1.23 -0.23
C LYS A 400 -38.26 0.13 -0.31
N THR A 401 -37.33 0.38 0.62
CA THR A 401 -36.56 1.63 0.70
C THR A 401 -35.76 1.86 -0.58
N LEU A 402 -35.06 0.84 -1.06
CA LEU A 402 -34.22 0.90 -2.26
C LEU A 402 -35.04 1.03 -3.55
N PHE A 403 -36.17 0.32 -3.65
CA PHE A 403 -37.14 0.50 -4.75
C PHE A 403 -37.68 1.93 -4.81
N ALA A 404 -38.16 2.47 -3.68
CA ALA A 404 -38.72 3.82 -3.67
C ALA A 404 -37.67 4.92 -3.85
N TYR A 405 -36.45 4.75 -3.34
CA TYR A 405 -35.36 5.67 -3.65
C TYR A 405 -35.04 5.67 -5.15
N SER A 406 -34.92 4.48 -5.76
CA SER A 406 -34.67 4.34 -7.20
C SER A 406 -35.79 4.96 -8.04
N TYR A 407 -37.06 4.66 -7.73
CA TYR A 407 -38.21 5.10 -8.53
C TYR A 407 -38.61 6.57 -8.28
N TYR A 408 -38.51 7.09 -7.06
CA TYR A 408 -39.00 8.43 -6.71
C TYR A 408 -37.91 9.50 -6.54
N ILE A 409 -36.64 9.12 -6.37
CA ILE A 409 -35.50 10.05 -6.31
C ILE A 409 -34.64 9.92 -7.57
N MET A 410 -33.92 8.80 -7.71
CA MET A 410 -32.87 8.64 -8.73
C MET A 410 -33.44 8.81 -10.14
N ILE A 411 -34.59 8.21 -10.44
CA ILE A 411 -35.18 8.26 -11.78
C ILE A 411 -35.82 9.60 -12.11
N PRO A 412 -36.55 10.29 -11.22
CA PRO A 412 -36.94 11.69 -11.41
C PRO A 412 -35.73 12.62 -11.64
N GLU A 413 -34.65 12.49 -10.88
CA GLU A 413 -33.39 13.22 -11.13
C GLU A 413 -32.79 12.89 -12.51
N LEU A 414 -32.85 11.61 -12.92
CA LEU A 414 -32.42 11.13 -14.25
C LEU A 414 -33.46 11.33 -15.37
N SER A 415 -34.63 11.93 -15.11
CA SER A 415 -35.73 12.04 -16.11
C SER A 415 -36.33 13.44 -16.28
N ALA A 416 -36.10 14.37 -15.34
CA ALA A 416 -36.67 15.72 -15.33
C ALA A 416 -36.40 16.56 -16.60
N ASP A 417 -35.32 16.28 -17.33
CA ASP A 417 -35.01 16.87 -18.65
C ASP A 417 -34.74 15.79 -19.73
N MET A 418 -35.14 14.54 -19.46
CA MET A 418 -34.43 13.37 -20.03
C MET A 418 -35.28 12.43 -20.91
N PHE A 419 -36.62 12.42 -20.79
CA PHE A 419 -37.46 11.54 -21.65
C PHE A 419 -37.41 11.91 -23.14
N SER A 420 -37.22 13.19 -23.49
CA SER A 420 -36.94 13.65 -24.87
C SER A 420 -35.46 13.46 -25.26
N GLN A 421 -34.62 13.08 -24.31
CA GLN A 421 -33.19 13.40 -24.27
C GLN A 421 -32.33 12.21 -23.80
N ALA A 422 -32.79 10.96 -23.97
CA ALA A 422 -31.95 9.78 -23.75
C ALA A 422 -30.70 9.73 -24.66
N ARG A 423 -30.74 10.40 -25.82
CA ARG A 423 -29.54 10.71 -26.65
C ARG A 423 -28.67 11.82 -26.05
N SER A 424 -29.26 12.72 -25.29
CA SER A 424 -28.59 13.85 -24.65
C SER A 424 -27.94 13.49 -23.32
N LEU A 425 -28.36 12.46 -22.56
CA LEU A 425 -27.56 12.00 -21.42
C LEU A 425 -26.16 11.58 -21.89
N TYR A 426 -26.10 10.85 -23.01
CA TYR A 426 -24.86 10.51 -23.70
C TYR A 426 -24.15 11.76 -24.24
N THR A 427 -24.86 12.69 -24.89
CA THR A 427 -24.25 13.91 -25.45
C THR A 427 -23.75 14.88 -24.37
N TRP A 428 -24.40 14.93 -23.19
CA TRP A 428 -24.02 15.72 -22.02
C TRP A 428 -22.85 15.07 -21.28
N TYR A 429 -22.87 13.75 -21.10
CA TYR A 429 -21.69 12.99 -20.64
C TYR A 429 -20.47 13.24 -21.54
N ILE A 430 -20.66 13.26 -22.88
CA ILE A 430 -19.61 13.63 -23.84
C ILE A 430 -19.23 15.13 -23.74
N ARG A 431 -20.17 16.02 -23.42
CA ARG A 431 -19.90 17.47 -23.25
C ARG A 431 -19.11 17.77 -21.98
N GLU A 432 -19.53 17.24 -20.84
CA GLU A 432 -18.84 17.43 -19.56
C GLU A 432 -17.52 16.63 -19.46
N SER A 433 -17.39 15.52 -20.20
CA SER A 433 -16.07 14.87 -20.36
C SER A 433 -15.04 15.72 -21.12
N LYS A 434 -15.45 16.84 -21.74
CA LYS A 434 -14.55 17.88 -22.27
C LYS A 434 -14.32 19.05 -21.30
N ASN A 435 -15.14 19.18 -20.25
CA ASN A 435 -15.05 20.24 -19.24
C ASN A 435 -14.24 19.82 -18.00
N GLY A 436 -13.90 18.53 -17.86
CA GLY A 436 -12.85 18.06 -16.94
C GLY A 436 -13.28 17.66 -15.53
N ASN A 437 -14.57 17.66 -15.20
CA ASN A 437 -15.05 17.23 -13.88
C ASN A 437 -15.13 15.69 -13.77
N GLU A 438 -13.98 15.03 -13.64
CA GLU A 438 -13.89 13.56 -13.55
C GLU A 438 -14.57 12.98 -12.30
N ALA A 439 -14.62 13.72 -11.19
CA ALA A 439 -15.27 13.29 -9.95
C ALA A 439 -16.79 13.12 -10.12
N GLN A 440 -17.46 14.12 -10.71
CA GLN A 440 -18.90 14.05 -11.01
C GLN A 440 -19.22 12.88 -11.94
N LYS A 441 -18.35 12.65 -12.93
CA LYS A 441 -18.47 11.54 -13.87
C LYS A 441 -18.37 10.17 -13.17
N ALA A 442 -17.37 9.99 -12.30
CA ALA A 442 -17.20 8.75 -11.54
C ALA A 442 -18.43 8.45 -10.66
N ILE A 443 -19.00 9.47 -10.02
CA ILE A 443 -20.24 9.37 -9.25
C ILE A 443 -21.42 8.88 -10.12
N TYR A 444 -21.60 9.43 -11.33
CA TYR A 444 -22.66 8.95 -12.24
C TYR A 444 -22.43 7.53 -12.74
N GLU A 445 -21.18 7.14 -13.05
CA GLU A 445 -20.85 5.77 -13.48
C GLU A 445 -21.07 4.76 -12.34
N GLN A 446 -20.69 5.10 -11.10
CA GLN A 446 -21.00 4.30 -9.90
C GLN A 446 -22.50 4.17 -9.66
N ARG A 447 -23.26 5.28 -9.74
CA ARG A 447 -24.73 5.25 -9.58
C ARG A 447 -25.39 4.32 -10.63
N ILE A 448 -25.00 4.42 -11.91
CA ILE A 448 -25.53 3.55 -12.97
C ILE A 448 -25.22 2.07 -12.72
N GLU A 449 -24.00 1.74 -12.30
CA GLU A 449 -23.60 0.35 -12.05
C GLU A 449 -24.23 -0.23 -10.77
N ALA A 450 -24.42 0.61 -9.74
CA ALA A 450 -25.15 0.24 -8.52
C ALA A 450 -26.63 -0.08 -8.81
N ILE A 451 -27.27 0.69 -9.68
CA ILE A 451 -28.64 0.42 -10.13
C ILE A 451 -28.70 -0.89 -10.94
N ARG A 452 -27.69 -1.18 -11.78
CA ARG A 452 -27.61 -2.44 -12.54
C ARG A 452 -27.47 -3.67 -11.65
N GLY A 453 -26.63 -3.62 -10.62
CA GLY A 453 -26.51 -4.69 -9.63
C GLY A 453 -27.84 -4.96 -8.94
N PHE A 454 -28.52 -3.91 -8.50
CA PHE A 454 -29.86 -3.97 -7.91
C PHE A 454 -30.90 -4.64 -8.83
N TYR A 455 -31.04 -4.22 -10.10
CA TYR A 455 -32.02 -4.84 -11.01
C TYR A 455 -31.66 -6.26 -11.44
N SER A 456 -30.37 -6.60 -11.52
CA SER A 456 -29.90 -7.98 -11.72
C SER A 456 -30.40 -8.91 -10.60
N GLU A 457 -30.20 -8.54 -9.34
CA GLU A 457 -30.70 -9.31 -8.19
C GLU A 457 -32.23 -9.37 -8.13
N LEU A 458 -32.93 -8.25 -8.42
CA LEU A 458 -34.39 -8.21 -8.44
C LEU A 458 -35.01 -9.18 -9.44
N SER A 459 -34.44 -9.26 -10.66
CA SER A 459 -34.89 -10.19 -11.70
C SER A 459 -34.80 -11.66 -11.28
N GLN A 460 -33.96 -11.96 -10.28
CA GLN A 460 -33.70 -13.30 -9.76
C GLN A 460 -34.40 -13.58 -8.41
N SER A 461 -35.14 -12.62 -7.85
CA SER A 461 -35.74 -12.72 -6.50
C SER A 461 -37.28 -12.60 -6.49
N PRO A 462 -38.03 -13.71 -6.72
CA PRO A 462 -39.51 -13.74 -6.66
C PRO A 462 -40.12 -13.33 -5.30
N GLN A 463 -39.31 -13.22 -4.24
CA GLN A 463 -39.73 -12.75 -2.93
C GLN A 463 -39.56 -11.22 -2.77
N ALA A 464 -38.62 -10.59 -3.50
CA ALA A 464 -38.45 -9.14 -3.49
C ALA A 464 -39.64 -8.43 -4.17
N GLU A 465 -40.13 -8.96 -5.30
CA GLU A 465 -41.33 -8.45 -5.99
C GLU A 465 -42.56 -8.38 -5.07
N LYS A 466 -42.74 -9.40 -4.22
CA LYS A 466 -43.89 -9.56 -3.31
C LYS A 466 -43.89 -8.59 -2.13
N ASN A 467 -42.70 -8.17 -1.70
CA ASN A 467 -42.55 -7.33 -0.51
C ASN A 467 -42.63 -5.83 -0.82
N ASP A 468 -42.33 -5.40 -2.05
CA ASP A 468 -42.53 -3.99 -2.43
C ASP A 468 -44.00 -3.68 -2.78
N THR A 469 -44.63 -2.89 -1.89
CA THR A 469 -45.99 -2.37 -1.99
C THR A 469 -46.06 -0.93 -2.52
N TRP A 470 -44.93 -0.27 -2.77
CA TRP A 470 -44.84 1.15 -3.12
C TRP A 470 -44.70 1.41 -4.63
N THR A 471 -44.25 0.41 -5.40
CA THR A 471 -44.28 0.43 -6.88
C THR A 471 -45.14 -0.72 -7.44
N THR A 472 -45.90 -0.43 -8.50
CA THR A 472 -46.77 -1.40 -9.18
C THR A 472 -45.97 -2.36 -10.06
N LYS A 473 -46.55 -3.51 -10.45
CA LYS A 473 -45.93 -4.41 -11.44
C LYS A 473 -45.63 -3.74 -12.79
N ALA A 474 -46.46 -2.77 -13.20
CA ALA A 474 -46.21 -1.98 -14.41
C ALA A 474 -44.94 -1.13 -14.25
N GLN A 475 -44.82 -0.38 -13.15
CA GLN A 475 -43.63 0.42 -12.83
C GLN A 475 -42.37 -0.46 -12.67
N LYS A 476 -42.45 -1.59 -11.94
CA LYS A 476 -41.34 -2.55 -11.82
C LYS A 476 -40.85 -3.06 -13.18
N ARG A 477 -41.76 -3.24 -14.15
CA ARG A 477 -41.43 -3.68 -15.51
C ARG A 477 -40.89 -2.54 -16.37
N GLU A 478 -41.50 -1.35 -16.32
CA GLU A 478 -41.02 -0.12 -16.96
C GLU A 478 -39.56 0.18 -16.58
N LEU A 479 -39.22 -0.03 -15.30
CA LEU A 479 -37.84 0.04 -14.79
C LEU A 479 -36.92 -0.96 -15.51
N LEU A 480 -37.23 -2.26 -15.47
CA LEU A 480 -36.43 -3.30 -16.15
C LEU A 480 -36.24 -3.00 -17.64
N ASP A 481 -37.34 -2.64 -18.32
CA ASP A 481 -37.37 -2.21 -19.71
C ASP A 481 -36.45 -0.99 -19.97
N LEU A 482 -36.28 -0.07 -19.02
CA LEU A 482 -35.37 1.06 -19.14
C LEU A 482 -33.90 0.64 -19.01
N PHE A 483 -33.59 -0.27 -18.06
CA PHE A 483 -32.22 -0.70 -17.78
C PHE A 483 -31.65 -1.66 -18.84
N GLU A 484 -32.46 -2.54 -19.43
CA GLU A 484 -32.04 -3.37 -20.57
C GLU A 484 -31.64 -2.54 -21.80
N LYS A 485 -32.15 -1.30 -21.91
CA LYS A 485 -31.87 -0.38 -23.03
C LYS A 485 -30.61 0.48 -22.80
N LEU A 486 -29.94 0.40 -21.64
CA LEU A 486 -28.68 1.10 -21.37
C LEU A 486 -27.46 0.32 -21.91
N PRO A 487 -26.53 0.96 -22.66
CA PRO A 487 -25.44 0.26 -23.34
C PRO A 487 -24.50 -0.50 -22.38
N GLY A 488 -24.36 -1.81 -22.61
CA GLY A 488 -23.60 -2.75 -21.77
C GLY A 488 -22.06 -2.66 -21.89
N LYS A 489 -21.49 -1.47 -21.69
CA LYS A 489 -20.03 -1.22 -21.66
C LYS A 489 -19.50 -0.65 -20.34
N LEU A 490 -20.19 -0.92 -19.23
CA LEU A 490 -19.56 -1.10 -17.92
C LEU A 490 -19.73 -2.59 -17.54
N LYS A 491 -18.81 -3.12 -16.73
CA LYS A 491 -18.74 -4.55 -16.43
C LYS A 491 -19.14 -4.83 -14.99
N CYS A 492 -20.35 -5.33 -14.80
CA CYS A 492 -20.66 -6.19 -13.67
C CYS A 492 -19.68 -7.39 -13.71
N VAL A 493 -19.11 -7.75 -12.56
CA VAL A 493 -18.58 -9.10 -12.36
C VAL A 493 -19.75 -9.94 -11.84
N PRO A 494 -20.31 -10.87 -12.64
CA PRO A 494 -21.39 -11.71 -12.16
C PRO A 494 -20.85 -12.71 -11.14
N ILE A 495 -21.18 -12.52 -9.87
CA ILE A 495 -20.92 -13.51 -8.82
C ILE A 495 -21.77 -14.74 -9.14
N LYS A 496 -21.14 -15.84 -9.53
CA LYS A 496 -21.81 -17.14 -9.61
C LYS A 496 -21.82 -17.76 -8.21
N PRO A 497 -22.97 -18.19 -7.67
CA PRO A 497 -22.96 -19.05 -6.50
C PRO A 497 -22.21 -20.36 -6.82
N LYS A 498 -21.27 -20.74 -5.96
CA LYS A 498 -20.61 -22.06 -6.02
C LYS A 498 -21.57 -23.14 -5.52
N THR A 499 -22.40 -23.68 -6.41
CA THR A 499 -23.00 -25.01 -6.20
C THR A 499 -21.97 -26.07 -6.60
N GLU A 500 -21.13 -26.48 -5.67
CA GLU A 500 -20.24 -27.64 -5.84
C GLU A 500 -20.97 -28.90 -5.34
N GLU A 501 -21.61 -29.64 -6.26
CA GLU A 501 -21.99 -31.03 -6.00
C GLU A 501 -20.77 -31.95 -6.23
N PRO A 502 -20.52 -32.94 -5.34
CA PRO A 502 -19.33 -33.78 -5.42
C PRO A 502 -19.44 -34.88 -6.50
N GLY A 503 -18.56 -34.84 -7.51
CA GLY A 503 -18.40 -35.91 -8.50
C GLY A 503 -17.45 -37.01 -8.02
N ALA A 504 -17.93 -38.26 -7.96
CA ALA A 504 -17.24 -39.37 -7.30
C ALA A 504 -16.54 -40.37 -8.24
N ALA A 505 -15.57 -41.11 -7.69
CA ALA A 505 -15.13 -42.43 -8.12
C ALA A 505 -14.69 -43.24 -6.88
N GLY A 506 -14.81 -44.57 -6.81
CA GLY A 506 -15.22 -45.52 -7.84
C GLY A 506 -16.40 -46.45 -7.45
N SER A 507 -16.61 -47.47 -8.29
CA SER A 507 -17.83 -48.27 -8.37
C SER A 507 -17.95 -49.43 -7.38
N VAL A 508 -19.17 -49.65 -6.88
CA VAL A 508 -19.82 -50.97 -6.89
C VAL A 508 -21.24 -50.79 -7.42
N ALA A 509 -21.69 -51.65 -8.33
CA ALA A 509 -23.04 -51.64 -8.84
C ALA A 509 -23.86 -52.80 -8.25
N THR A 510 -24.93 -52.49 -7.51
CA THR A 510 -25.99 -53.44 -7.16
C THR A 510 -27.35 -52.81 -7.49
N SER A 511 -28.10 -53.47 -8.36
CA SER A 511 -29.37 -52.97 -8.89
C SER A 511 -30.55 -53.31 -7.99
N ALA A 512 -31.33 -52.30 -7.59
CA ALA A 512 -32.67 -52.48 -7.03
C ALA A 512 -33.65 -51.43 -7.59
N GLN A 513 -34.43 -51.85 -8.58
CA GLN A 513 -35.69 -51.19 -8.96
C GLN A 513 -36.79 -51.63 -7.94
N THR A 514 -37.97 -51.02 -7.76
CA THR A 514 -38.83 -50.24 -8.67
C THR A 514 -39.71 -49.21 -7.90
N LYS A 515 -40.43 -48.34 -8.64
CA LYS A 515 -41.71 -47.70 -8.22
C LYS A 515 -42.89 -48.69 -8.42
N PRO A 516 -44.18 -48.34 -8.15
CA PRO A 516 -44.78 -47.35 -7.23
C PRO A 516 -45.50 -48.11 -6.07
N PRO A 517 -46.78 -47.89 -5.65
CA PRO A 517 -47.99 -47.81 -6.50
C PRO A 517 -48.96 -46.65 -6.18
N THR A 518 -49.91 -46.41 -7.10
CA THR A 518 -51.13 -45.61 -6.91
C THR A 518 -52.35 -46.52 -6.66
N ASN A 519 -53.32 -46.03 -5.87
CA ASN A 519 -54.73 -46.43 -5.76
C ASN A 519 -55.20 -47.91 -5.78
N GLU A 520 -56.01 -48.22 -4.76
CA GLU A 520 -57.17 -49.12 -4.73
C GLU A 520 -57.04 -50.66 -4.90
N LYS A 521 -57.46 -51.35 -3.81
CA LYS A 521 -58.29 -52.58 -3.71
C LYS A 521 -57.91 -53.87 -4.48
N LYS A 522 -57.53 -54.86 -3.66
CA LYS A 522 -57.50 -56.34 -3.78
C LYS A 522 -58.74 -56.98 -4.50
N PRO A 523 -58.70 -58.27 -4.97
CA PRO A 523 -58.05 -59.42 -4.32
C PRO A 523 -57.36 -60.52 -5.20
N GLU A 524 -56.99 -61.64 -4.54
CA GLU A 524 -56.58 -62.98 -5.05
C GLU A 524 -55.14 -63.20 -5.63
N VAL A 525 -54.51 -64.40 -5.62
CA VAL A 525 -54.27 -65.41 -4.54
C VAL A 525 -53.18 -66.47 -4.96
N THR A 526 -52.43 -67.08 -4.00
CA THR A 526 -51.44 -68.22 -4.13
C THR A 526 -50.17 -68.09 -5.02
N ASP A 527 -49.07 -68.90 -4.90
CA ASP A 527 -48.33 -69.53 -3.75
C ASP A 527 -46.98 -70.21 -4.20
N LYS A 528 -46.06 -70.50 -3.24
CA LYS A 528 -44.96 -71.53 -3.21
C LYS A 528 -43.70 -71.53 -4.13
N LYS A 529 -42.56 -71.14 -3.52
CA LYS A 529 -41.30 -71.91 -3.25
C LYS A 529 -40.63 -72.83 -4.33
N LYS A 530 -39.27 -72.74 -4.48
CA LYS A 530 -38.27 -73.76 -4.01
C LYS A 530 -36.77 -73.55 -4.45
N LYS A 531 -35.86 -73.71 -3.46
CA LYS A 531 -34.54 -74.45 -3.37
C LYS A 531 -33.41 -74.34 -4.45
N LYS A 532 -32.12 -74.72 -4.24
CA LYS A 532 -31.10 -74.83 -3.11
C LYS A 532 -30.15 -76.06 -3.28
N LYS A 533 -28.80 -75.90 -3.25
CA LYS A 533 -27.71 -76.87 -2.82
C LYS A 533 -26.29 -76.29 -3.14
N VAL A 534 -25.08 -76.66 -2.67
CA VAL A 534 -24.38 -77.66 -1.76
C VAL A 534 -23.22 -76.86 -1.05
N GLU A 535 -22.98 -76.78 0.27
CA GLU A 535 -22.38 -77.67 1.33
C GLU A 535 -20.81 -77.67 1.46
N TRP A 536 -20.30 -78.10 2.65
CA TRP A 536 -18.90 -78.18 3.19
C TRP A 536 -18.34 -76.89 3.86
N MET A 537 -17.87 -76.81 5.13
CA MET A 537 -17.03 -77.64 6.06
C MET A 537 -15.52 -77.29 6.02
N ASP A 538 -14.72 -77.27 7.11
CA ASP A 538 -14.97 -77.07 8.57
C ASP A 538 -13.62 -76.84 9.33
N GLU A 539 -13.66 -76.62 10.66
CA GLU A 539 -12.55 -76.79 11.65
C GLU A 539 -11.21 -75.98 11.47
N GLU A 540 -10.18 -76.24 12.29
CA GLU A 540 -9.94 -75.68 13.64
C GLU A 540 -8.43 -75.81 14.06
N LYS A 541 -7.99 -75.07 15.09
CA LYS A 541 -6.80 -75.28 15.98
C LYS A 541 -5.38 -75.57 15.42
N LYS A 542 -4.39 -74.85 16.00
CA LYS A 542 -3.08 -75.27 16.59
C LYS A 542 -2.33 -76.48 15.95
N LYS A 543 -1.01 -76.44 15.75
CA LYS A 543 0.12 -76.06 16.66
C LYS A 543 1.34 -75.67 15.75
N GLU A 544 2.57 -75.35 16.17
CA GLU A 544 3.37 -75.71 17.36
C GLU A 544 4.55 -74.70 17.52
N GLU A 545 4.95 -74.39 18.76
CA GLU A 545 6.35 -74.38 19.30
C GLU A 545 7.52 -73.59 18.61
N LYS A 546 8.53 -73.02 19.31
CA LYS A 546 8.76 -72.64 20.74
C LYS A 546 10.11 -71.86 20.86
N GLU A 547 10.46 -71.42 22.08
CA GLU A 547 11.80 -70.98 22.56
C GLU A 547 12.35 -69.66 21.92
N ALA A 548 12.78 -68.61 22.65
CA ALA A 548 13.68 -68.41 23.82
C ALA A 548 15.10 -68.00 23.37
N GLU A 549 15.86 -67.08 24.00
CA GLU A 549 15.63 -66.00 24.99
C GLU A 549 16.60 -64.83 24.61
N GLU A 550 16.92 -63.72 25.28
CA GLU A 550 16.91 -63.17 26.66
C GLU A 550 16.26 -61.73 26.65
N ALA A 551 16.05 -60.89 27.67
CA ALA A 551 16.61 -60.60 29.01
C ALA A 551 17.98 -59.84 29.02
N GLU A 552 18.28 -58.81 29.84
CA GLU A 552 17.47 -57.84 30.63
C GLU A 552 18.35 -56.62 31.11
N TYR A 553 17.77 -55.61 31.79
CA TYR A 553 18.39 -54.66 32.78
C TYR A 553 19.35 -53.47 32.42
N LYS A 554 18.85 -52.26 32.79
CA LYS A 554 19.39 -51.18 33.68
C LYS A 554 20.72 -50.39 33.51
N GLU A 555 20.55 -49.05 33.56
CA GLU A 555 21.12 -47.99 34.46
C GLU A 555 22.61 -47.90 34.89
N GLY A 556 23.20 -46.71 34.68
CA GLY A 556 24.32 -46.08 35.45
C GLY A 556 25.75 -46.53 35.15
N GLU A 557 26.82 -45.79 35.51
CA GLU A 557 27.07 -44.33 35.63
C GLU A 557 28.61 -44.10 35.72
N GLU A 558 29.08 -42.86 35.51
CA GLU A 558 30.38 -42.28 35.93
C GLU A 558 31.78 -42.68 35.36
N GLU A 559 32.57 -41.60 35.16
CA GLU A 559 34.04 -41.40 35.28
C GLU A 559 35.15 -41.97 34.34
N LYS A 560 35.79 -41.00 33.64
CA LYS A 560 37.24 -40.62 33.65
C LYS A 560 38.23 -41.03 32.54
N GLU A 561 39.18 -40.09 32.39
CA GLU A 561 40.55 -40.13 31.86
C GLU A 561 40.72 -40.59 30.39
N GLU A 562 41.11 -39.68 29.49
CA GLU A 562 42.50 -39.32 29.14
C GLU A 562 43.24 -40.45 28.41
N SER A 563 44.00 -40.26 27.34
CA SER A 563 44.18 -39.26 26.26
C SER A 563 45.41 -39.77 25.47
N GLU A 564 45.98 -39.00 24.53
CA GLU A 564 47.20 -39.37 23.77
C GLU A 564 47.05 -40.60 22.82
N SER A 565 47.87 -40.79 21.78
CA SER A 565 48.82 -39.93 21.04
C SER A 565 48.84 -40.38 19.56
N GLY A 566 49.40 -39.64 18.60
CA GLY A 566 50.22 -38.42 18.72
C GLY A 566 49.90 -37.34 17.66
N GLU A 567 50.41 -36.11 17.80
CA GLU A 567 51.81 -35.68 17.54
C GLU A 567 52.08 -35.47 16.04
N GLU A 568 52.82 -34.47 15.55
CA GLU A 568 53.41 -33.22 16.10
C GLU A 568 53.91 -32.36 14.90
N CYS A 569 54.34 -31.09 14.95
CA CYS A 569 54.27 -30.00 15.94
C CYS A 569 54.39 -28.65 15.18
N ILE A 570 54.20 -27.50 15.86
CA ILE A 570 54.50 -26.16 15.34
C ILE A 570 55.49 -25.43 16.28
N PRO A 571 56.63 -24.95 15.77
CA PRO A 571 57.18 -23.64 16.20
C PRO A 571 57.91 -22.89 15.04
N ASP A 572 58.29 -21.60 15.08
CA ASP A 572 58.03 -20.45 15.97
C ASP A 572 58.13 -19.13 15.15
N ARG A 573 57.95 -17.98 15.79
CA ARG A 573 58.16 -16.61 15.30
C ARG A 573 59.66 -16.25 15.17
N LYS A 574 60.07 -15.66 14.03
CA LYS A 574 60.58 -14.26 13.94
C LYS A 574 61.13 -13.86 12.55
N GLU A 575 61.25 -12.53 12.39
CA GLU A 575 61.96 -11.74 11.37
C GLU A 575 62.79 -12.44 10.28
N TYR A 576 62.62 -12.02 9.01
CA TYR A 576 63.49 -10.95 8.46
C TYR A 576 62.88 -10.22 7.24
N LYS A 577 63.57 -9.19 6.76
CA LYS A 577 63.05 -8.12 5.87
C LYS A 577 63.52 -8.24 4.41
N LYS A 578 62.81 -7.53 3.50
CA LYS A 578 63.09 -7.22 2.07
C LYS A 578 62.62 -8.33 1.08
N LYS A 579 62.12 -8.04 -0.13
CA LYS A 579 62.03 -6.78 -0.92
C LYS A 579 60.66 -6.62 -1.61
N LYS A 580 60.05 -5.42 -1.53
CA LYS A 580 59.44 -4.70 -2.67
C LYS A 580 59.33 -3.21 -2.32
N LYS A 581 59.54 -2.32 -3.30
CA LYS A 581 59.64 -0.86 -3.11
C LYS A 581 59.24 -0.16 -4.43
N LYS A 582 58.51 0.96 -4.34
CA LYS A 582 57.80 1.67 -5.43
C LYS A 582 56.57 0.89 -5.95
N LYS A 583 55.44 1.51 -6.31
CA LYS A 583 55.03 2.94 -6.24
C LYS A 583 53.76 3.09 -5.39
N ASN A 584 53.64 4.19 -4.64
CA ASN A 584 52.34 4.76 -4.25
C ASN A 584 52.08 5.98 -5.14
N GLN A 585 50.83 6.19 -5.56
CA GLN A 585 50.36 7.49 -6.00
C GLN A 585 48.84 7.58 -5.74
N LYS A 586 48.38 8.67 -5.13
CA LYS A 586 46.96 8.93 -4.89
C LYS A 586 46.26 9.26 -6.20
N TYR A 587 44.95 9.00 -6.27
CA TYR A 587 44.03 9.79 -7.09
C TYR A 587 42.86 10.26 -6.23
N GLN A 588 42.67 11.56 -6.19
CA GLN A 588 41.39 12.20 -5.86
C GLN A 588 40.64 12.41 -7.17
N PHE A 589 39.31 12.40 -7.14
CA PHE A 589 38.50 12.88 -8.26
C PHE A 589 38.00 14.29 -7.95
N ASN A 590 38.23 15.21 -8.88
CA ASN A 590 37.66 16.55 -8.86
C ASN A 590 36.39 16.58 -9.72
N PHE A 591 35.38 17.34 -9.29
CA PHE A 591 34.26 17.73 -10.14
C PHE A 591 34.63 18.96 -11.01
N PRO A 592 34.24 19.02 -12.29
CA PRO A 592 34.34 20.22 -13.10
C PRO A 592 33.14 21.16 -12.86
N SER A 593 33.37 22.47 -12.88
CA SER A 593 32.36 23.51 -12.64
C SER A 593 31.68 24.02 -13.93
N SER A 594 30.42 24.45 -13.79
CA SER A 594 29.59 24.99 -14.88
C SER A 594 30.02 26.40 -15.33
N PRO A 595 29.93 26.73 -16.64
CA PRO A 595 29.95 28.11 -17.13
C PRO A 595 28.54 28.75 -17.15
N SER A 596 28.48 30.07 -17.01
CA SER A 596 27.23 30.83 -16.84
C SER A 596 26.61 31.38 -18.14
N VAL A 597 25.29 31.55 -18.13
CA VAL A 597 24.51 32.22 -19.19
C VAL A 597 24.56 33.74 -19.04
N LYS A 598 24.53 34.48 -20.16
CA LYS A 598 24.12 35.90 -20.21
C LYS A 598 23.14 36.13 -21.36
N THR A 599 22.20 37.06 -21.16
CA THR A 599 21.08 37.40 -22.04
C THR A 599 21.27 38.74 -22.74
N VAL A 600 20.81 38.86 -24.00
CA VAL A 600 20.54 40.12 -24.73
C VAL A 600 19.36 39.92 -25.69
N GLU A 601 18.66 41.01 -26.02
CA GLU A 601 17.38 41.11 -26.74
C GLU A 601 17.48 41.26 -28.31
N PRO A 602 16.36 41.34 -29.08
CA PRO A 602 16.30 40.78 -30.44
C PRO A 602 16.12 41.74 -31.65
N THR A 603 16.00 41.14 -32.86
CA THR A 603 15.49 41.68 -34.16
C THR A 603 16.48 42.47 -35.07
N PRO A 604 16.14 42.76 -36.36
CA PRO A 604 15.96 41.76 -37.43
C PRO A 604 16.60 42.16 -38.79
N LYS A 605 16.73 41.22 -39.76
CA LYS A 605 16.69 41.54 -41.22
C LYS A 605 16.48 40.33 -42.15
N ARG A 606 16.14 40.63 -43.41
CA ARG A 606 15.76 39.70 -44.50
C ARG A 606 16.96 39.19 -45.30
N GLY A 607 16.83 38.02 -45.95
CA GLY A 607 17.73 37.61 -47.04
C GLY A 607 17.44 36.22 -47.62
N THR A 608 16.98 36.17 -48.88
CA THR A 608 16.81 34.97 -49.73
C THR A 608 16.92 35.40 -51.21
N PRO A 609 17.14 34.50 -52.20
CA PRO A 609 17.90 33.24 -52.23
C PRO A 609 18.96 33.25 -53.38
N SER A 610 19.29 32.07 -53.97
CA SER A 610 20.02 31.87 -55.26
C SER A 610 21.54 32.17 -55.28
N ASP A 611 22.42 31.57 -56.10
CA ASP A 611 22.41 30.30 -56.88
C ASP A 611 23.85 29.91 -57.37
N VAL A 612 23.99 28.91 -58.26
CA VAL A 612 25.13 28.67 -59.21
C VAL A 612 26.44 28.00 -58.72
N ARG A 613 26.39 26.67 -58.54
CA ARG A 613 26.98 25.62 -59.41
C ARG A 613 28.20 25.92 -60.35
N SER A 614 29.39 25.31 -60.07
CA SER A 614 30.36 24.73 -61.06
C SER A 614 31.57 24.07 -60.32
N GLN A 615 31.82 22.76 -60.35
CA GLN A 615 32.53 21.93 -61.37
C GLN A 615 34.06 22.09 -61.49
N SER A 616 34.82 21.02 -61.20
CA SER A 616 35.99 20.55 -61.99
C SER A 616 36.63 19.24 -61.44
N TYR A 617 36.78 18.21 -62.31
CA TYR A 617 37.87 17.19 -62.45
C TYR A 617 38.51 16.50 -61.21
N GLU A 618 38.96 15.22 -61.16
CA GLU A 618 38.99 13.93 -61.93
C GLU A 618 40.25 13.16 -61.43
N GLU A 619 40.45 11.84 -61.57
CA GLU A 619 39.64 10.75 -62.15
C GLU A 619 39.11 9.80 -61.02
N ASN A 620 39.39 8.49 -60.79
CA ASN A 620 40.10 7.41 -61.51
C ASN A 620 39.46 6.01 -61.24
N ARG A 621 40.15 4.93 -61.61
CA ARG A 621 39.78 3.50 -61.80
C ARG A 621 40.04 2.61 -60.55
N THR A 622 39.49 1.39 -60.37
CA THR A 622 38.47 0.56 -61.10
C THR A 622 37.84 -0.51 -60.17
N PRO A 623 36.67 -1.12 -60.49
CA PRO A 623 35.93 -2.03 -59.60
C PRO A 623 35.76 -3.51 -60.06
N PRO A 624 35.42 -4.44 -59.14
CA PRO A 624 34.83 -5.76 -59.43
C PRO A 624 33.27 -5.75 -59.42
N PRO A 625 32.56 -6.84 -59.75
CA PRO A 625 31.61 -6.82 -60.88
C PRO A 625 30.13 -6.52 -60.57
N LYS A 626 29.42 -6.10 -61.61
CA LYS A 626 27.95 -5.92 -61.61
C LYS A 626 27.22 -7.25 -61.84
N ILE A 627 26.20 -7.54 -61.03
CA ILE A 627 25.03 -8.32 -61.46
C ILE A 627 23.96 -7.32 -61.94
N SER A 628 23.31 -7.60 -63.07
CA SER A 628 22.49 -6.61 -63.76
C SER A 628 21.09 -6.44 -63.16
N VAL A 629 20.79 -5.24 -62.64
CA VAL A 629 19.40 -4.79 -62.50
C VAL A 629 18.88 -4.43 -63.90
N LYS A 630 18.18 -5.38 -64.55
CA LYS A 630 17.35 -5.10 -65.72
C LYS A 630 15.90 -4.94 -65.27
N ASN A 631 15.30 -3.81 -65.61
CA ASN A 631 13.87 -3.55 -65.74
C ASN A 631 12.95 -4.18 -64.67
N ALA A 632 12.84 -3.51 -63.52
CA ALA A 632 11.55 -3.39 -62.84
C ALA A 632 11.04 -1.96 -63.08
N ALA A 633 9.82 -1.82 -63.60
CA ALA A 633 9.17 -0.51 -63.75
C ALA A 633 8.78 0.07 -62.38
N VAL A 634 8.12 1.24 -62.37
CA VAL A 634 7.59 1.89 -61.15
C VAL A 634 6.69 0.92 -60.38
N ALA A 635 7.27 0.25 -59.38
CA ALA A 635 6.57 -0.69 -58.53
C ALA A 635 5.79 0.11 -57.49
N GLY A 636 4.46 0.14 -57.65
CA GLY A 636 3.57 0.69 -56.64
C GLY A 636 3.76 0.02 -55.28
N THR A 637 3.32 0.68 -54.21
CA THR A 637 3.35 0.17 -52.84
C THR A 637 2.97 -1.31 -52.79
N PRO A 638 3.84 -2.22 -52.30
CA PRO A 638 3.59 -3.66 -52.37
C PRO A 638 2.21 -3.99 -51.81
N ASN A 639 1.37 -4.63 -52.62
CA ASN A 639 -0.02 -4.89 -52.23
C ASN A 639 -0.05 -5.96 -51.13
N MET A 640 -0.04 -5.52 -49.87
CA MET A 640 0.05 -6.36 -48.68
C MET A 640 -1.12 -7.34 -48.54
N THR A 641 -2.25 -7.09 -49.21
CA THR A 641 -3.38 -8.03 -49.28
C THR A 641 -3.08 -9.28 -50.13
N SER A 642 -2.02 -9.25 -50.96
CA SER A 642 -1.63 -10.38 -51.79
C SER A 642 -0.72 -11.35 -51.03
N ILE A 643 -1.33 -12.32 -50.35
CA ILE A 643 -0.67 -13.38 -49.57
C ILE A 643 0.48 -14.06 -50.34
N VAL A 644 0.29 -14.27 -51.65
CA VAL A 644 1.30 -14.86 -52.56
C VAL A 644 2.51 -13.94 -52.72
N ASN A 645 2.27 -12.67 -53.06
CA ASN A 645 3.31 -11.71 -53.46
C ASN A 645 3.93 -10.93 -52.28
N ARG A 646 3.56 -11.25 -51.03
CA ARG A 646 4.11 -10.56 -49.85
C ARG A 646 5.63 -10.76 -49.72
N PRO A 647 6.40 -9.72 -49.29
CA PRO A 647 7.83 -9.84 -49.03
C PRO A 647 8.16 -11.01 -48.07
N ARG A 648 9.15 -11.82 -48.44
CA ARG A 648 9.64 -12.95 -47.62
C ARG A 648 10.77 -12.55 -46.68
N GLU A 649 11.43 -11.44 -46.97
CA GLU A 649 12.36 -10.76 -46.09
C GLU A 649 11.71 -9.49 -45.52
N SER A 650 12.16 -9.06 -44.34
CA SER A 650 11.63 -7.84 -43.71
C SER A 650 12.30 -6.60 -44.31
N PRO A 651 11.54 -5.58 -44.77
CA PRO A 651 12.12 -4.34 -45.29
C PRO A 651 12.81 -3.51 -44.19
N TRP A 652 12.70 -3.93 -42.93
CA TRP A 652 13.35 -3.31 -41.78
C TRP A 652 14.66 -4.04 -41.48
N ARG A 653 15.79 -3.32 -41.54
CA ARG A 653 17.08 -3.80 -41.01
C ARG A 653 16.92 -4.15 -39.52
N ALA A 654 17.58 -5.22 -39.09
CA ALA A 654 17.82 -5.45 -37.66
C ALA A 654 19.01 -4.60 -37.22
N VAL A 655 18.81 -3.71 -36.25
CA VAL A 655 19.88 -2.90 -35.65
C VAL A 655 20.62 -3.70 -34.58
N SER A 656 21.84 -3.30 -34.21
CA SER A 656 22.53 -3.86 -33.04
C SER A 656 21.81 -3.47 -31.74
N MET A 657 22.20 -4.08 -30.60
CA MET A 657 21.70 -3.63 -29.30
C MET A 657 22.13 -2.19 -29.01
N ASP A 658 23.35 -1.82 -29.40
CA ASP A 658 23.92 -0.49 -29.13
C ASP A 658 23.26 0.60 -30.01
N GLU A 659 22.98 0.30 -31.28
CA GLU A 659 22.19 1.18 -32.17
C GLU A 659 20.76 1.39 -31.64
N ALA A 660 20.16 0.37 -31.02
CA ALA A 660 18.87 0.49 -30.33
C ALA A 660 19.00 1.31 -29.02
N ASP A 661 20.08 1.13 -28.27
CA ASP A 661 20.34 1.84 -27.02
C ASP A 661 20.52 3.35 -27.22
N GLU A 662 21.35 3.75 -28.18
CA GLU A 662 21.47 5.16 -28.59
C GLU A 662 20.12 5.75 -29.02
N SER A 663 19.27 4.95 -29.67
CA SER A 663 17.94 5.39 -30.08
C SER A 663 17.06 5.69 -28.87
N ILE A 664 17.09 4.86 -27.82
CA ILE A 664 16.38 5.13 -26.57
C ILE A 664 16.91 6.39 -25.87
N ARG A 665 18.23 6.63 -25.87
CA ARG A 665 18.83 7.85 -25.30
C ARG A 665 18.34 9.11 -26.02
N ARG A 666 18.47 9.16 -27.36
CA ARG A 666 17.98 10.28 -28.19
C ARG A 666 16.49 10.52 -28.03
N ILE A 667 15.70 9.49 -27.76
CA ILE A 667 14.26 9.62 -27.51
C ILE A 667 13.98 10.20 -26.12
N ALA A 668 14.75 9.85 -25.09
CA ALA A 668 14.59 10.42 -23.75
C ALA A 668 14.81 11.94 -23.74
N GLU A 669 15.73 12.43 -24.58
CA GLU A 669 16.01 13.86 -24.80
C GLU A 669 14.84 14.63 -25.47
N LEU A 670 13.86 13.94 -26.07
CA LEU A 670 12.67 14.57 -26.68
C LEU A 670 11.57 14.91 -25.66
N PHE A 671 11.68 14.43 -24.42
CA PHE A 671 10.72 14.72 -23.36
C PHE A 671 11.26 15.84 -22.45
N PRO A 672 10.51 16.94 -22.25
CA PRO A 672 10.86 17.88 -21.20
C PRO A 672 10.78 17.19 -19.83
N ARG A 673 11.77 17.43 -18.98
CA ARG A 673 11.73 16.99 -17.58
C ARG A 673 10.86 17.95 -16.78
N GLU A 674 9.56 17.72 -16.85
CA GLU A 674 8.58 18.47 -16.06
C GLU A 674 8.79 18.19 -14.55
N THR A 675 8.47 19.19 -13.73
CA THR A 675 8.73 19.20 -12.28
C THR A 675 7.47 19.55 -11.51
N GLU A 676 7.21 18.87 -10.40
CA GLU A 676 6.14 19.21 -9.45
C GLU A 676 6.71 19.47 -8.05
N LEU A 677 6.11 20.43 -7.34
CA LEU A 677 6.39 20.71 -5.94
C LEU A 677 5.44 19.85 -5.10
N LEU A 678 5.96 19.03 -4.19
CA LEU A 678 5.17 18.15 -3.33
C LEU A 678 5.56 18.31 -1.87
N SER A 679 4.58 18.13 -0.97
CA SER A 679 4.82 17.98 0.47
C SER A 679 5.64 16.73 0.74
N VAL A 680 6.59 16.80 1.67
CA VAL A 680 7.40 15.64 2.09
C VAL A 680 6.54 14.54 2.73
N GLU A 681 5.36 14.87 3.25
CA GLU A 681 4.35 13.89 3.72
C GLU A 681 3.66 13.14 2.57
N GLU A 682 3.62 13.72 1.36
CA GLU A 682 2.91 13.18 0.19
C GLU A 682 3.86 12.51 -0.84
N LEU A 683 5.17 12.58 -0.65
CA LEU A 683 6.14 11.99 -1.56
C LEU A 683 6.11 10.44 -1.56
N ASP A 684 6.08 9.85 -2.76
CA ASP A 684 6.47 8.45 -2.97
C ASP A 684 7.99 8.24 -2.73
N LEU A 685 8.39 7.06 -2.24
CA LEU A 685 9.79 6.66 -2.33
C LEU A 685 10.26 6.58 -3.79
N GLY A 686 11.52 6.93 -4.04
CA GLY A 686 12.11 6.94 -5.38
C GLY A 686 11.56 8.03 -6.31
N ARG A 687 11.05 9.15 -5.77
CA ARG A 687 11.07 10.43 -6.52
C ARG A 687 12.52 10.90 -6.69
N VAL A 688 12.76 11.79 -7.66
CA VAL A 688 14.08 12.36 -7.94
C VAL A 688 14.02 13.88 -7.81
N LEU A 689 14.90 14.46 -7.00
CA LEU A 689 14.95 15.92 -6.80
C LEU A 689 15.30 16.65 -8.09
N ALA A 690 14.53 17.72 -8.37
CA ALA A 690 14.77 18.64 -9.47
C ALA A 690 15.54 19.90 -9.04
N GLU A 691 15.62 20.17 -7.73
CA GLU A 691 16.35 21.29 -7.13
C GLU A 691 17.45 20.83 -6.15
N GLU A 692 18.22 21.78 -5.64
CA GLU A 692 19.24 21.57 -4.61
C GLU A 692 18.70 22.04 -3.26
N ILE A 693 18.72 21.17 -2.25
CA ILE A 693 18.26 21.46 -0.89
C ILE A 693 19.46 21.81 -0.02
N THR A 694 19.42 22.98 0.62
CA THR A 694 20.49 23.49 1.49
C THR A 694 20.04 23.62 2.95
N ALA A 695 20.95 23.44 3.89
CA ALA A 695 20.69 23.50 5.32
C ALA A 695 20.20 24.90 5.76
N THR A 696 18.95 24.95 6.23
CA THR A 696 18.28 26.15 6.75
C THR A 696 18.90 26.67 8.04
N GLU A 697 19.52 25.80 8.83
CA GLU A 697 20.20 26.11 10.08
C GLU A 697 21.42 25.21 10.32
N ASN A 698 22.00 25.26 11.52
CA ASN A 698 23.12 24.42 11.92
C ASN A 698 22.62 23.11 12.56
N MET A 699 23.34 22.00 12.35
CA MET A 699 23.12 20.74 13.06
C MET A 699 24.36 20.35 13.89
N PRO A 700 24.24 20.23 15.23
CA PRO A 700 23.16 20.79 16.05
C PRO A 700 23.12 22.33 15.97
N ALA A 701 21.98 22.93 16.30
CA ALA A 701 21.80 24.39 16.24
C ALA A 701 22.52 25.15 17.36
N THR A 702 22.74 24.49 18.49
CA THR A 702 23.44 25.00 19.68
C THR A 702 24.51 24.00 20.14
N ARG A 703 25.31 24.37 21.15
CA ARG A 703 26.24 23.44 21.80
C ARG A 703 25.44 22.35 22.52
N THR A 704 25.61 21.10 22.13
CA THR A 704 24.95 19.94 22.77
C THR A 704 25.95 18.89 23.21
N SER A 705 25.57 18.09 24.21
CA SER A 705 26.43 17.01 24.69
C SER A 705 26.50 15.83 23.71
N ILE A 706 27.67 15.19 23.67
CA ILE A 706 27.93 13.87 23.08
C ILE A 706 27.66 12.75 24.11
N LYS A 707 27.64 13.09 25.41
CA LYS A 707 27.67 12.14 26.54
C LYS A 707 26.70 12.50 27.66
N ASP A 708 26.25 11.49 28.39
CA ASP A 708 25.65 11.64 29.71
C ASP A 708 26.74 11.85 30.76
N GLY A 709 26.55 12.83 31.65
CA GLY A 709 27.59 13.25 32.60
C GLY A 709 27.36 14.66 33.12
N TYR A 710 28.40 15.50 33.11
CA TYR A 710 28.37 16.85 33.70
C TYR A 710 29.00 17.88 32.77
N ALA A 711 28.28 18.99 32.54
CA ALA A 711 28.83 20.18 31.93
C ALA A 711 29.63 20.97 32.96
N VAL A 712 30.86 21.33 32.62
CA VAL A 712 31.89 21.83 33.54
C VAL A 712 32.71 22.95 32.90
N GLN A 713 33.46 23.68 33.73
CA GLN A 713 34.64 24.42 33.29
C GLN A 713 35.87 23.50 33.32
N SER A 714 36.71 23.54 32.29
CA SER A 714 37.93 22.75 32.14
C SER A 714 39.06 23.32 32.98
N ALA A 715 39.14 24.66 33.08
CA ALA A 715 40.10 25.40 33.90
C ALA A 715 40.06 25.04 35.40
N ASP A 716 38.92 24.57 35.89
CA ASP A 716 38.74 24.03 37.25
C ASP A 716 39.51 22.72 37.50
N GLY A 717 39.86 21.98 36.44
CA GLY A 717 40.57 20.71 36.52
C GLY A 717 39.81 19.64 37.32
N MET A 718 40.54 18.89 38.14
CA MET A 718 40.06 17.70 38.86
C MET A 718 39.48 18.02 40.26
N ARG A 719 38.88 19.21 40.45
CA ARG A 719 38.25 19.57 41.73
C ARG A 719 36.84 19.00 41.89
N ILE A 720 36.41 18.93 43.15
CA ILE A 720 35.00 18.77 43.52
C ILE A 720 34.22 20.00 43.04
N ARG A 721 33.01 19.79 42.51
CA ARG A 721 32.09 20.82 42.00
C ARG A 721 30.68 20.62 42.54
N ASN A 722 29.98 21.72 42.78
CA ASN A 722 28.58 21.72 43.18
C ASN A 722 27.67 21.45 41.97
N VAL A 723 26.73 20.50 42.07
CA VAL A 723 25.72 20.26 41.04
C VAL A 723 24.58 21.27 41.22
N VAL A 724 24.56 22.31 40.39
CA VAL A 724 23.60 23.44 40.51
C VAL A 724 22.31 23.25 39.70
N GLY A 725 22.16 22.14 39.00
CA GLY A 725 20.95 21.78 38.24
C GLY A 725 21.19 20.69 37.19
N ALA A 726 20.21 20.49 36.32
CA ALA A 726 20.25 19.51 35.25
C ALA A 726 19.84 20.11 33.89
N SER A 727 20.44 19.60 32.80
CA SER A 727 20.13 19.92 31.41
C SER A 727 19.90 18.62 30.62
N SER A 728 18.64 18.23 30.49
CA SER A 728 18.23 17.08 29.68
C SER A 728 17.93 17.52 28.23
N ALA A 729 18.00 16.58 27.29
CA ALA A 729 17.48 16.78 25.93
C ALA A 729 16.02 17.31 25.98
N GLY A 730 15.71 18.30 25.12
CA GLY A 730 14.42 19.00 25.11
C GLY A 730 14.23 20.07 26.20
N SER A 731 15.14 20.21 27.17
CA SER A 731 15.05 21.27 28.18
C SER A 731 15.55 22.62 27.65
N THR A 732 14.78 23.67 27.92
CA THR A 732 15.12 25.07 27.61
C THR A 732 15.73 25.83 28.80
N ASN A 733 16.09 25.13 29.88
CA ASN A 733 16.66 25.72 31.09
C ASN A 733 18.10 26.21 30.87
N LEU A 734 18.24 27.48 30.49
CA LEU A 734 19.53 28.15 30.25
C LEU A 734 20.26 28.49 31.56
N ILE A 735 20.75 27.46 32.24
CA ILE A 735 21.60 27.59 33.43
C ILE A 735 22.93 28.27 33.02
N THR A 736 23.50 29.05 33.94
CA THR A 736 24.87 29.58 33.85
C THR A 736 25.68 29.02 35.03
N ILE A 737 26.82 28.39 34.77
CA ILE A 737 27.73 27.87 35.81
C ILE A 737 28.91 28.81 36.05
N ARG A 738 29.29 28.95 37.33
CA ARG A 738 30.51 29.64 37.80
C ARG A 738 31.65 28.64 38.03
N PRO A 739 32.90 29.11 38.22
CA PRO A 739 33.99 28.23 38.66
C PRO A 739 33.63 27.52 39.98
N GLY A 740 33.65 26.19 40.00
CA GLY A 740 33.25 25.35 41.13
C GLY A 740 31.81 24.84 41.06
N GLU A 741 31.03 25.25 40.06
CA GLU A 741 29.69 24.75 39.77
C GLU A 741 29.72 23.82 38.54
N CYS A 742 28.75 22.92 38.44
CA CYS A 742 28.51 22.07 37.28
C CYS A 742 27.02 21.71 37.15
N VAL A 743 26.63 21.22 35.98
CA VAL A 743 25.24 20.81 35.69
C VAL A 743 25.26 19.39 35.17
N ARG A 744 24.42 18.50 35.74
CA ARG A 744 24.21 17.16 35.20
C ARG A 744 23.56 17.28 33.81
N ILE A 745 24.19 16.73 32.78
CA ILE A 745 23.78 16.89 31.38
C ILE A 745 23.54 15.51 30.76
N SER A 746 22.45 15.36 30.00
CA SER A 746 22.23 14.14 29.22
C SER A 746 22.93 14.22 27.86
N THR A 747 23.10 13.08 27.19
CA THR A 747 23.38 13.08 25.74
C THR A 747 22.32 13.91 25.02
N GLY A 748 22.74 14.79 24.09
CA GLY A 748 21.86 15.73 23.41
C GLY A 748 21.36 16.93 24.23
N GLY A 749 21.62 16.98 25.55
CA GLY A 749 21.30 18.13 26.40
C GLY A 749 22.05 19.39 25.97
N VAL A 750 21.45 20.57 26.18
CA VAL A 750 22.06 21.87 25.84
C VAL A 750 23.15 22.20 26.84
N VAL A 751 24.33 22.58 26.35
CA VAL A 751 25.49 22.89 27.20
C VAL A 751 25.31 24.27 27.85
N PRO A 752 25.28 24.36 29.20
CA PRO A 752 25.06 25.61 29.94
C PRO A 752 26.06 26.73 29.61
N TYR A 753 25.63 27.97 29.84
CA TYR A 753 26.53 29.12 29.79
C TYR A 753 27.62 29.00 30.86
N GLY A 754 28.83 29.44 30.53
CA GLY A 754 30.00 29.29 31.40
C GLY A 754 30.62 27.89 31.41
N ALA A 755 30.00 26.86 30.84
CA ALA A 755 30.67 25.58 30.59
C ALA A 755 31.48 25.62 29.29
N ASP A 756 32.61 24.94 29.23
CA ASP A 756 33.51 24.82 28.07
C ASP A 756 33.73 23.35 27.64
N ALA A 757 33.42 22.39 28.52
CA ALA A 757 33.59 20.95 28.34
C ALA A 757 32.44 20.17 28.98
N VAL A 758 32.22 18.94 28.50
CA VAL A 758 31.47 17.91 29.22
C VAL A 758 32.46 16.85 29.72
N ILE A 759 32.21 16.31 30.90
CA ILE A 759 32.86 15.09 31.40
C ILE A 759 31.81 13.99 31.52
N GLN A 760 32.10 12.83 30.91
CA GLN A 760 31.21 11.66 30.95
C GLN A 760 31.03 11.13 32.38
N VAL A 761 29.85 10.58 32.70
CA VAL A 761 29.48 10.16 34.07
C VAL A 761 30.46 9.15 34.68
N GLU A 762 31.00 8.24 33.85
CA GLU A 762 31.96 7.19 34.23
C GLU A 762 33.28 7.78 34.78
N ASP A 763 33.62 9.00 34.37
CA ASP A 763 34.80 9.76 34.79
C ASP A 763 34.50 10.69 36.00
N THR A 764 33.36 10.51 36.68
CA THR A 764 32.98 11.24 37.90
C THR A 764 32.58 10.34 39.08
N GLU A 765 32.68 10.86 40.30
CA GLU A 765 32.28 10.24 41.57
C GLU A 765 31.33 11.20 42.32
N ILE A 766 30.29 10.67 42.96
CA ILE A 766 29.39 11.48 43.81
C ILE A 766 30.05 11.64 45.18
N GLU A 767 30.39 12.88 45.55
CA GLU A 767 30.93 13.21 46.88
C GLU A 767 29.80 13.37 47.90
N LYS A 768 28.63 13.85 47.44
CA LYS A 768 27.51 14.22 48.30
C LYS A 768 26.19 14.18 47.54
N SER A 769 25.17 13.66 48.19
CA SER A 769 23.78 13.63 47.74
C SER A 769 22.84 13.83 48.92
N ASP A 770 21.58 14.19 48.65
CA ASP A 770 20.49 14.19 49.65
C ASP A 770 19.69 12.87 49.67
N GLY A 771 19.96 11.97 48.73
CA GLY A 771 19.26 10.70 48.51
C GLY A 771 18.42 10.69 47.23
N GLU A 772 18.00 11.85 46.73
CA GLU A 772 17.27 12.01 45.46
C GLU A 772 18.11 12.71 44.38
N LYS A 773 19.05 13.57 44.79
CA LYS A 773 19.87 14.43 43.93
C LYS A 773 21.34 14.35 44.31
N GLU A 774 22.19 14.42 43.30
CA GLU A 774 23.60 14.77 43.49
C GLU A 774 23.71 16.24 43.89
N LEU A 775 24.58 16.52 44.87
CA LEU A 775 24.85 17.88 45.35
C LEU A 775 26.30 18.29 45.06
N GLU A 776 27.26 17.35 45.19
CA GLU A 776 28.68 17.59 44.91
C GLU A 776 29.28 16.37 44.20
N ILE A 777 30.07 16.60 43.15
CA ILE A 777 30.75 15.55 42.36
C ILE A 777 32.24 15.83 42.21
N ARG A 778 33.06 14.76 42.23
CA ARG A 778 34.51 14.76 42.00
C ARG A 778 34.81 14.26 40.59
N VAL A 779 35.70 14.95 39.88
CA VAL A 779 36.16 14.53 38.55
C VAL A 779 37.44 13.70 38.65
N LYS A 780 37.44 12.49 38.06
CA LYS A 780 38.54 11.51 38.11
C LYS A 780 39.64 11.72 37.08
N SER A 781 39.42 12.51 36.03
CA SER A 781 40.35 12.66 34.90
C SER A 781 40.58 14.12 34.47
N GLN A 782 41.62 14.34 33.66
CA GLN A 782 41.93 15.67 33.13
C GLN A 782 40.97 16.03 31.99
N ILE A 783 40.07 16.97 32.27
CA ILE A 783 39.16 17.59 31.28
C ILE A 783 39.98 18.41 30.27
N LYS A 784 39.57 18.40 29.00
CA LYS A 784 40.05 19.35 27.98
C LYS A 784 38.94 20.31 27.58
N GLU A 785 39.30 21.55 27.26
CA GLU A 785 38.40 22.50 26.62
C GLU A 785 37.78 21.89 25.34
N GLY A 786 36.47 22.07 25.14
CA GLY A 786 35.73 21.52 24.01
C GLY A 786 35.47 20.01 24.04
N GLN A 787 35.87 19.29 25.09
CA GLN A 787 35.64 17.85 25.23
C GLN A 787 34.14 17.51 25.26
N ASP A 788 33.78 16.41 24.58
CA ASP A 788 32.47 15.76 24.58
C ASP A 788 31.27 16.67 24.25
N ILE A 789 31.54 17.75 23.49
CA ILE A 789 30.56 18.72 23.01
C ILE A 789 30.52 18.74 21.48
N ARG A 790 29.32 18.66 20.92
CA ARG A 790 29.07 19.08 19.54
C ARG A 790 28.95 20.60 19.49
N GLN A 791 29.75 21.22 18.64
CA GLN A 791 29.67 22.64 18.37
C GLN A 791 28.51 22.93 17.39
N PRO A 792 27.96 24.16 17.36
CA PRO A 792 26.94 24.52 16.40
C PRO A 792 27.43 24.27 14.97
N GLY A 793 26.74 23.40 14.23
CA GLY A 793 27.12 23.02 12.87
C GLY A 793 28.37 22.14 12.77
N SER A 794 28.62 21.28 13.77
CA SER A 794 29.66 20.26 13.70
C SER A 794 29.28 19.04 12.85
N GLU A 795 27.98 18.80 12.62
CA GLU A 795 27.47 17.73 11.77
C GLU A 795 27.14 18.28 10.37
N VAL A 796 26.39 19.39 10.31
CA VAL A 796 26.05 20.13 9.08
C VAL A 796 25.94 21.63 9.39
N ARG A 797 26.45 22.52 8.54
CA ARG A 797 26.37 23.98 8.74
C ARG A 797 25.24 24.60 7.93
N LYS A 798 24.68 25.71 8.43
CA LYS A 798 23.74 26.54 7.68
C LYS A 798 24.35 26.95 6.33
N GLY A 799 23.67 26.60 5.24
CA GLY A 799 24.11 26.83 3.86
C GLY A 799 24.91 25.68 3.23
N ASP A 800 25.23 24.61 3.95
CA ASP A 800 25.76 23.38 3.33
C ASP A 800 24.67 22.74 2.45
N VAL A 801 25.07 22.10 1.35
CA VAL A 801 24.15 21.32 0.49
C VAL A 801 23.81 20.00 1.19
N LEU A 802 22.52 19.79 1.45
CA LEU A 802 21.97 18.55 2.02
C LEU A 802 21.80 17.49 0.92
N LEU A 803 21.08 17.85 -0.15
CA LEU A 803 20.70 16.96 -1.25
C LEU A 803 20.79 17.72 -2.57
N GLY A 804 21.54 17.18 -3.54
CA GLY A 804 21.71 17.80 -4.86
C GLY A 804 20.67 17.37 -5.90
N VAL A 805 20.55 18.15 -6.97
CA VAL A 805 19.70 17.83 -8.14
C VAL A 805 20.03 16.43 -8.68
N GLY A 806 19.01 15.62 -8.95
CA GLY A 806 19.17 14.23 -9.40
C GLY A 806 19.35 13.20 -8.27
N CYS A 807 19.37 13.62 -7.00
CA CYS A 807 19.27 12.73 -5.85
C CYS A 807 17.94 11.94 -5.89
N ILE A 808 18.01 10.63 -5.61
CA ILE A 808 16.85 9.74 -5.53
C ILE A 808 16.44 9.65 -4.06
N LEU A 809 15.20 10.04 -3.74
CA LEU A 809 14.72 10.12 -2.35
C LEU A 809 14.39 8.73 -1.79
N GLY A 810 15.23 8.24 -0.87
CA GLY A 810 15.01 7.07 -0.02
C GLY A 810 14.80 7.48 1.45
N SER A 811 14.80 6.50 2.35
CA SER A 811 14.50 6.74 3.78
C SER A 811 15.53 7.63 4.49
N ALA A 812 16.79 7.62 4.08
CA ALA A 812 17.83 8.48 4.62
C ALA A 812 17.61 9.95 4.21
N GLU A 813 17.24 10.17 2.96
CA GLU A 813 16.96 11.49 2.39
C GLU A 813 15.72 12.11 3.03
N TYR A 814 14.65 11.34 3.26
CA TYR A 814 13.49 11.80 4.02
C TYR A 814 13.85 12.15 5.46
N GLY A 815 14.70 11.34 6.12
CA GLY A 815 15.21 11.65 7.45
C GLY A 815 15.92 13.00 7.48
N LEU A 816 16.74 13.31 6.48
CA LEU A 816 17.45 14.58 6.35
C LEU A 816 16.50 15.76 6.05
N LEU A 817 15.51 15.59 5.18
CA LEU A 817 14.50 16.62 4.90
C LEU A 817 13.71 16.99 6.16
N ASN A 818 13.22 15.99 6.90
CA ASN A 818 12.49 16.19 8.15
C ASN A 818 13.38 16.81 9.25
N ALA A 819 14.64 16.40 9.36
CA ALA A 819 15.58 16.93 10.36
C ALA A 819 15.95 18.41 10.16
N PHE A 820 15.65 18.99 8.99
CA PHE A 820 15.82 20.43 8.68
C PHE A 820 14.49 21.18 8.47
N GLY A 821 13.35 20.54 8.76
CA GLY A 821 12.02 21.14 8.61
C GLY A 821 11.66 21.48 7.16
N ILE A 822 12.17 20.73 6.18
CA ILE A 822 11.87 20.95 4.76
C ILE A 822 10.48 20.38 4.45
N GLU A 823 9.45 21.23 4.48
CA GLU A 823 8.06 20.83 4.27
C GLU A 823 7.76 20.37 2.83
N ASN A 824 8.39 20.99 1.83
CA ASN A 824 8.08 20.80 0.41
C ASN A 824 9.38 20.72 -0.42
N VAL A 825 9.38 19.93 -1.49
CA VAL A 825 10.51 19.82 -2.44
C VAL A 825 10.06 19.67 -3.89
N SER A 826 10.84 20.22 -4.81
CA SER A 826 10.66 20.07 -6.25
C SER A 826 11.26 18.76 -6.75
N VAL A 827 10.43 17.94 -7.40
CA VAL A 827 10.80 16.63 -7.94
C VAL A 827 10.38 16.47 -9.40
N TYR A 828 11.16 15.71 -10.17
CA TYR A 828 10.80 15.37 -11.55
C TYR A 828 9.54 14.50 -11.59
N ILE A 829 8.61 14.83 -12.51
CA ILE A 829 7.37 14.09 -12.72
C ILE A 829 7.67 12.71 -13.32
N LYS A 830 7.14 11.65 -12.71
CA LYS A 830 7.22 10.29 -13.28
C LYS A 830 6.28 10.18 -14.49
N PRO A 831 6.75 9.84 -15.70
CA PRO A 831 5.91 9.81 -16.89
C PRO A 831 4.87 8.69 -16.83
N GLN A 832 3.64 9.00 -17.27
CA GLN A 832 2.56 8.02 -17.42
C GLN A 832 2.60 7.41 -18.82
N LEU A 833 2.26 6.13 -18.94
CA LEU A 833 2.24 5.39 -20.20
C LEU A 833 0.98 4.57 -20.39
N THR A 834 0.51 4.41 -21.63
CA THR A 834 -0.62 3.52 -21.95
C THR A 834 -0.12 2.21 -22.55
N VAL A 835 -0.61 1.08 -22.03
CA VAL A 835 -0.30 -0.28 -22.50
C VAL A 835 -1.47 -0.84 -23.31
N ILE A 836 -1.21 -1.44 -24.47
CA ILE A 836 -2.21 -1.99 -25.41
C ILE A 836 -1.78 -3.38 -25.89
N SER A 837 -2.71 -4.32 -26.03
CA SER A 837 -2.47 -5.58 -26.75
C SER A 837 -3.18 -5.59 -28.11
N SER A 838 -2.42 -5.86 -29.18
CA SER A 838 -2.91 -6.11 -30.55
C SER A 838 -3.02 -7.60 -30.77
N GLY A 839 -4.14 -8.05 -31.34
CA GLY A 839 -4.32 -9.44 -31.77
C GLY A 839 -5.79 -9.82 -31.84
N ASN A 840 -6.26 -10.20 -33.03
CA ASN A 840 -7.60 -10.72 -33.25
C ASN A 840 -7.88 -12.05 -32.48
N GLU A 841 -6.83 -12.76 -32.06
CA GLU A 841 -6.90 -13.96 -31.22
C GLU A 841 -7.12 -13.67 -29.74
N LEU A 842 -7.09 -12.40 -29.31
CA LEU A 842 -7.04 -12.06 -27.89
C LEU A 842 -8.43 -11.87 -27.26
N VAL A 843 -8.70 -12.67 -26.22
CA VAL A 843 -9.83 -12.49 -25.29
C VAL A 843 -9.36 -11.89 -23.95
N ALA A 844 -10.31 -11.53 -23.08
CA ALA A 844 -9.97 -10.94 -21.78
C ALA A 844 -9.30 -11.97 -20.83
N PRO A 845 -8.47 -11.52 -19.87
CA PRO A 845 -7.73 -12.42 -18.97
C PRO A 845 -8.61 -13.48 -18.28
N PHE A 846 -9.82 -13.10 -17.88
CA PHE A 846 -10.74 -13.96 -17.13
C PHE A 846 -11.81 -14.66 -17.99
N THR A 847 -11.73 -14.58 -19.32
CA THR A 847 -12.70 -15.23 -20.22
C THR A 847 -12.73 -16.75 -20.00
N LYS A 848 -13.92 -17.28 -19.68
CA LYS A 848 -14.23 -18.71 -19.46
C LYS A 848 -15.62 -19.01 -20.07
N PRO A 849 -15.79 -20.07 -20.88
CA PRO A 849 -14.74 -20.90 -21.47
C PRO A 849 -13.80 -20.07 -22.38
N LEU A 850 -12.65 -20.64 -22.74
CA LEU A 850 -11.77 -20.06 -23.75
C LEU A 850 -12.27 -20.51 -25.13
N PRO A 851 -12.65 -19.60 -26.06
CA PRO A 851 -13.08 -20.03 -27.40
C PRO A 851 -11.96 -20.69 -28.20
N ILE A 852 -12.32 -21.56 -29.13
CA ILE A 852 -11.35 -22.21 -30.04
C ILE A 852 -10.65 -21.13 -30.88
N GLY A 853 -9.32 -21.25 -31.01
CA GLY A 853 -8.48 -20.28 -31.73
C GLY A 853 -8.15 -19.00 -30.97
N MET A 854 -8.68 -18.81 -29.75
CA MET A 854 -8.43 -17.63 -28.92
C MET A 854 -7.43 -17.91 -27.80
N VAL A 855 -6.66 -16.90 -27.39
CA VAL A 855 -5.83 -16.91 -26.18
C VAL A 855 -6.14 -15.72 -25.29
N ARG A 856 -5.79 -15.81 -24.00
CA ARG A 856 -6.02 -14.73 -23.04
C ARG A 856 -4.91 -13.68 -23.16
N ASP A 857 -5.31 -12.42 -23.27
CA ASP A 857 -4.39 -11.28 -23.13
C ASP A 857 -3.70 -11.35 -21.76
N SER A 858 -2.40 -11.65 -21.79
CA SER A 858 -1.52 -11.73 -20.63
C SER A 858 -0.51 -10.60 -20.63
N ASN A 859 -0.10 -10.12 -21.81
CA ASN A 859 0.89 -9.04 -21.95
C ASN A 859 0.41 -7.73 -21.33
N CYS A 860 -0.82 -7.27 -21.63
CA CYS A 860 -1.28 -5.98 -21.09
C CYS A 860 -1.32 -5.95 -19.56
N PRO A 861 -1.96 -6.91 -18.84
CA PRO A 861 -1.93 -6.91 -17.38
C PRO A 861 -0.53 -7.16 -16.81
N GLN A 862 0.30 -8.00 -17.44
CA GLN A 862 1.67 -8.24 -17.01
C GLN A 862 2.54 -6.97 -17.09
N LEU A 863 2.46 -6.24 -18.20
CA LEU A 863 3.26 -5.04 -18.40
C LEU A 863 2.79 -3.89 -17.51
N VAL A 864 1.48 -3.72 -17.32
CA VAL A 864 0.94 -2.76 -16.34
C VAL A 864 1.44 -3.09 -14.92
N ALA A 865 1.51 -4.38 -14.55
CA ALA A 865 2.09 -4.80 -13.28
C ALA A 865 3.61 -4.50 -13.19
N LEU A 866 4.40 -4.86 -14.21
CA LEU A 866 5.85 -4.59 -14.28
C LEU A 866 6.18 -3.10 -14.13
N PHE A 867 5.41 -2.22 -14.79
CA PHE A 867 5.63 -0.78 -14.69
C PHE A 867 5.23 -0.25 -13.31
N LYS A 868 4.14 -0.75 -12.70
CA LYS A 868 3.78 -0.42 -11.31
C LYS A 868 4.83 -0.90 -10.30
N GLU A 869 5.38 -2.10 -10.50
CA GLU A 869 6.48 -2.68 -9.71
C GLU A 869 7.71 -1.76 -9.71
N HIS A 870 7.96 -1.08 -10.83
CA HIS A 870 9.02 -0.09 -11.00
C HIS A 870 8.61 1.35 -10.63
N GLY A 871 7.45 1.53 -9.98
CA GLY A 871 6.97 2.85 -9.51
C GLY A 871 6.40 3.76 -10.60
N PHE A 872 6.05 3.24 -11.79
CA PHE A 872 5.46 4.01 -12.91
C PHE A 872 3.96 3.73 -13.08
N LYS A 873 3.18 4.79 -13.33
CA LYS A 873 1.73 4.70 -13.53
C LYS A 873 1.40 4.31 -14.98
N ALA A 874 1.15 3.02 -15.18
CA ALA A 874 0.72 2.46 -16.47
C ALA A 874 -0.81 2.35 -16.58
N ILE A 875 -1.38 2.94 -17.63
CA ILE A 875 -2.80 2.88 -17.97
C ILE A 875 -3.06 1.65 -18.84
N ASN A 876 -4.06 0.84 -18.48
CA ASN A 876 -4.55 -0.23 -19.35
C ASN A 876 -5.41 0.36 -20.47
N GLY A 877 -4.85 0.43 -21.69
CA GLY A 877 -5.56 0.85 -22.91
C GLY A 877 -6.46 -0.24 -23.50
N GLY A 878 -6.44 -1.45 -22.94
CA GLY A 878 -7.20 -2.61 -23.39
C GLY A 878 -6.64 -3.23 -24.67
N ARG A 879 -7.53 -3.85 -25.44
CA ARG A 879 -7.19 -4.53 -26.70
C ARG A 879 -7.50 -3.69 -27.92
N MET A 880 -6.98 -4.14 -29.05
CA MET A 880 -7.05 -3.50 -30.36
C MET A 880 -7.02 -4.60 -31.42
N GLY A 881 -7.94 -4.55 -32.39
CA GLY A 881 -7.93 -5.43 -33.56
C GLY A 881 -6.83 -5.08 -34.55
N ASP A 882 -6.38 -6.07 -35.32
CA ASP A 882 -5.29 -5.88 -36.29
C ASP A 882 -5.79 -5.31 -37.64
N GLU A 883 -6.54 -4.21 -37.59
CA GLU A 883 -7.04 -3.49 -38.77
C GLU A 883 -6.44 -2.07 -38.82
N PRO A 884 -5.90 -1.60 -39.97
CA PRO A 884 -5.09 -0.38 -40.02
C PRO A 884 -5.75 0.89 -39.49
N SER A 885 -7.07 1.03 -39.65
CA SER A 885 -7.84 2.17 -39.12
C SER A 885 -8.08 2.08 -37.61
N GLU A 886 -8.31 0.89 -37.07
CA GLU A 886 -8.47 0.71 -35.63
C GLU A 886 -7.16 1.01 -34.90
N ILE A 887 -6.02 0.55 -35.45
CA ILE A 887 -4.69 0.86 -34.91
C ILE A 887 -4.44 2.37 -34.89
N GLU A 888 -4.77 3.06 -35.99
CA GLU A 888 -4.59 4.50 -36.13
C GLU A 888 -5.46 5.31 -35.15
N GLU A 889 -6.75 4.97 -35.03
CA GLU A 889 -7.70 5.60 -34.10
C GLU A 889 -7.33 5.31 -32.64
N LYS A 890 -6.95 4.08 -32.33
CA LYS A 890 -6.53 3.65 -30.99
C LYS A 890 -5.31 4.44 -30.51
N LEU A 891 -4.28 4.54 -31.34
CA LEU A 891 -3.08 5.32 -31.01
C LEU A 891 -3.42 6.80 -30.82
N LYS A 892 -4.19 7.42 -31.73
CA LYS A 892 -4.69 8.81 -31.62
C LYS A 892 -5.55 9.04 -30.37
N THR A 893 -6.25 8.02 -29.88
CA THR A 893 -7.02 8.08 -28.63
C THR A 893 -6.11 8.01 -27.41
N CYS A 894 -5.11 7.14 -27.41
CA CYS A 894 -4.17 7.01 -26.29
C CYS A 894 -3.29 8.26 -26.11
N THR A 895 -2.97 9.00 -27.18
CA THR A 895 -2.24 10.28 -27.10
C THR A 895 -3.02 11.41 -26.41
N GLN A 896 -4.32 11.23 -26.16
CA GLN A 896 -5.08 12.12 -25.29
C GLN A 896 -4.61 12.00 -23.83
N LYS A 897 -4.24 10.78 -23.39
CA LYS A 897 -3.85 10.46 -22.00
C LYS A 897 -2.35 10.42 -21.75
N THR A 898 -1.56 9.84 -22.67
CA THR A 898 -0.13 9.60 -22.45
C THR A 898 0.70 9.76 -23.73
N GLN A 899 1.86 10.38 -23.62
CA GLN A 899 2.83 10.60 -24.70
C GLN A 899 3.68 9.34 -24.98
N ILE A 900 3.85 8.47 -23.98
CA ILE A 900 4.47 7.15 -24.14
C ILE A 900 3.36 6.10 -24.29
N ILE A 901 3.41 5.33 -25.37
CA ILE A 901 2.49 4.23 -25.64
C ILE A 901 3.30 2.96 -25.86
N VAL A 902 2.92 1.90 -25.16
CA VAL A 902 3.50 0.55 -25.30
C VAL A 902 2.44 -0.36 -25.90
N THR A 903 2.74 -0.98 -27.03
CA THR A 903 1.87 -2.03 -27.60
C THR A 903 2.55 -3.40 -27.51
N SER A 904 1.79 -4.48 -27.56
CA SER A 904 2.33 -5.82 -27.82
C SER A 904 1.53 -6.53 -28.91
N GLY A 905 2.20 -7.23 -29.82
CA GLY A 905 1.59 -7.81 -31.02
C GLY A 905 1.64 -6.88 -32.24
N GLY A 906 1.25 -7.38 -33.42
CA GLY A 906 1.13 -6.59 -34.65
C GLY A 906 2.44 -6.13 -35.33
N VAL A 907 3.61 -6.67 -34.93
CA VAL A 907 4.95 -6.15 -35.31
C VAL A 907 5.88 -7.09 -36.08
N SER A 908 5.47 -8.31 -36.43
CA SER A 908 6.38 -9.31 -37.04
C SER A 908 6.48 -9.19 -38.58
N MET A 909 6.04 -10.21 -39.31
CA MET A 909 5.96 -10.34 -40.78
C MET A 909 4.69 -11.13 -41.20
N GLY A 910 3.70 -11.17 -40.31
CA GLY A 910 2.38 -11.74 -40.54
C GLY A 910 1.52 -10.84 -41.41
N GLU A 911 0.44 -11.41 -41.93
CA GLU A 911 -0.46 -10.75 -42.88
C GLU A 911 -1.17 -9.52 -42.30
N LYS A 912 -1.42 -9.51 -41.00
CA LYS A 912 -2.04 -8.40 -40.27
C LYS A 912 -1.06 -7.60 -39.38
N ASP A 913 0.25 -7.74 -39.55
CA ASP A 913 1.27 -6.98 -38.77
C ASP A 913 1.39 -5.51 -39.26
N TYR A 914 0.26 -4.79 -39.26
CA TYR A 914 0.14 -3.46 -39.83
C TYR A 914 0.77 -2.34 -38.99
N MET A 915 1.18 -2.58 -37.73
CA MET A 915 1.64 -1.56 -36.79
C MET A 915 2.70 -0.64 -37.39
N LYS A 916 3.75 -1.22 -37.99
CA LYS A 916 4.87 -0.48 -38.62
C LYS A 916 4.43 0.41 -39.78
N HIS A 917 3.43 -0.03 -40.53
CA HIS A 917 2.86 0.71 -41.64
C HIS A 917 1.93 1.83 -41.15
N VAL A 918 1.11 1.59 -40.13
CA VAL A 918 0.27 2.65 -39.55
C VAL A 918 1.14 3.75 -38.91
N LEU A 919 2.18 3.37 -38.17
CA LEU A 919 3.12 4.32 -37.56
C LEU A 919 3.81 5.21 -38.62
N ARG A 920 4.41 4.62 -39.66
CA ARG A 920 5.12 5.40 -40.70
C ARG A 920 4.15 6.08 -41.69
N ASP A 921 3.31 5.28 -42.34
CA ASP A 921 2.57 5.68 -43.55
C ASP A 921 1.28 6.47 -43.24
N ARG A 922 0.73 6.37 -42.02
CA ARG A 922 -0.51 7.07 -41.63
C ARG A 922 -0.33 8.08 -40.50
N LEU A 923 0.54 7.80 -39.53
CA LEU A 923 0.82 8.68 -38.39
C LEU A 923 2.07 9.54 -38.60
N GLY A 924 2.80 9.36 -39.70
CA GLY A 924 4.00 10.15 -40.04
C GLY A 924 5.17 9.97 -39.07
N MET A 925 5.15 8.92 -38.24
CA MET A 925 6.18 8.70 -37.22
C MET A 925 7.46 8.15 -37.83
N LYS A 926 8.59 8.65 -37.32
CA LYS A 926 9.92 8.12 -37.63
C LYS A 926 10.08 6.79 -36.90
N ILE A 927 10.21 5.69 -37.63
CA ILE A 927 10.65 4.41 -37.08
C ILE A 927 12.14 4.53 -36.76
N GLU A 928 12.49 4.59 -35.48
CA GLU A 928 13.88 4.67 -35.00
C GLU A 928 14.58 3.32 -35.21
N PHE A 929 13.88 2.23 -34.88
CA PHE A 929 14.21 0.89 -35.35
C PHE A 929 12.96 0.02 -35.47
N GLY A 930 12.92 -0.88 -36.46
CA GLY A 930 11.82 -1.82 -36.68
C GLY A 930 12.13 -3.27 -36.27
N ARG A 931 13.40 -3.59 -36.02
CA ARG A 931 13.90 -4.90 -35.58
C ARG A 931 15.23 -4.70 -34.82
N VAL A 932 15.49 -5.51 -33.79
CA VAL A 932 16.76 -5.52 -33.04
C VAL A 932 17.39 -6.91 -33.11
N TRP A 933 18.71 -7.01 -33.28
CA TRP A 933 19.42 -8.29 -33.42
C TRP A 933 19.62 -9.01 -32.07
N MET A 934 18.51 -9.44 -31.46
CA MET A 934 18.45 -10.01 -30.10
C MET A 934 17.53 -11.24 -30.02
N LYS A 935 17.73 -12.09 -29.01
CA LYS A 935 16.85 -13.23 -28.66
C LYS A 935 16.51 -13.17 -27.15
N PRO A 936 15.23 -13.35 -26.75
CA PRO A 936 14.03 -13.03 -27.53
C PRO A 936 14.04 -11.55 -27.97
N GLY A 937 13.02 -11.09 -28.71
CA GLY A 937 12.83 -9.65 -28.97
C GLY A 937 12.93 -9.15 -30.42
N LEU A 938 13.40 -9.96 -31.37
CA LEU A 938 13.72 -9.54 -32.75
C LEU A 938 12.78 -8.53 -33.45
N PRO A 939 11.43 -8.62 -33.41
CA PRO A 939 10.55 -7.66 -34.08
C PRO A 939 10.20 -6.41 -33.24
N CYS A 940 10.83 -6.22 -32.07
CA CYS A 940 10.65 -5.02 -31.26
C CYS A 940 10.93 -3.76 -32.09
N THR A 941 10.02 -2.80 -31.97
CA THR A 941 9.95 -1.60 -32.80
C THR A 941 9.78 -0.39 -31.91
N VAL A 942 10.49 0.70 -32.22
CA VAL A 942 10.32 1.99 -31.57
C VAL A 942 10.13 3.06 -32.63
N ALA A 943 9.10 3.89 -32.43
CA ALA A 943 8.78 5.02 -33.29
C ALA A 943 8.66 6.31 -32.46
N SER A 944 9.24 7.39 -32.97
CA SER A 944 9.16 8.75 -32.44
C SER A 944 8.39 9.65 -33.41
N GLY A 945 7.77 10.73 -32.93
CA GLY A 945 7.12 11.70 -33.80
C GLY A 945 6.15 12.62 -33.08
N THR A 946 5.22 13.18 -33.85
CA THR A 946 4.20 14.11 -33.35
C THR A 946 2.81 13.65 -33.78
N ILE A 947 1.94 13.33 -32.82
CA ILE A 947 0.53 13.02 -33.07
C ILE A 947 -0.30 14.11 -32.41
N GLN A 948 -1.22 14.72 -33.18
CA GLN A 948 -2.11 15.78 -32.69
C GLN A 948 -1.35 16.90 -31.95
N THR A 949 -0.25 17.38 -32.53
CA THR A 949 0.69 18.39 -31.97
C THR A 949 1.47 18.02 -30.70
N LYS A 950 1.24 16.83 -30.10
CA LYS A 950 2.03 16.34 -28.97
C LYS A 950 3.23 15.52 -29.44
N PRO A 951 4.42 15.62 -28.80
CA PRO A 951 5.49 14.65 -28.98
C PRO A 951 5.03 13.29 -28.43
N VAL A 952 5.24 12.21 -29.20
CA VAL A 952 4.74 10.87 -28.89
C VAL A 952 5.76 9.80 -29.27
N VAL A 953 5.86 8.78 -28.44
CA VAL A 953 6.68 7.60 -28.66
C VAL A 953 5.82 6.35 -28.56
N VAL A 954 5.91 5.49 -29.58
CA VAL A 954 5.27 4.17 -29.59
C VAL A 954 6.35 3.10 -29.54
N ILE A 955 6.37 2.32 -28.45
CA ILE A 955 7.22 1.14 -28.29
C ILE A 955 6.35 -0.08 -28.55
N ALA A 956 6.46 -0.64 -29.75
CA ALA A 956 5.67 -1.78 -30.18
C ALA A 956 6.46 -3.09 -29.97
N LEU A 957 6.06 -3.82 -28.94
CA LEU A 957 6.72 -5.03 -28.44
C LEU A 957 6.24 -6.29 -29.18
N PRO A 958 7.04 -7.37 -29.23
CA PRO A 958 6.60 -8.65 -29.79
C PRO A 958 5.45 -9.26 -28.97
N GLY A 959 4.43 -9.82 -29.62
CA GLY A 959 3.28 -10.43 -28.92
C GLY A 959 3.59 -11.66 -28.06
N ASN A 960 4.75 -12.30 -28.27
CA ASN A 960 5.24 -13.40 -27.43
C ASN A 960 5.56 -12.91 -26.00
N PRO A 961 4.91 -13.40 -24.92
CA PRO A 961 4.95 -12.75 -23.60
C PRO A 961 6.36 -12.58 -23.01
N ALA A 962 7.19 -13.63 -23.04
CA ALA A 962 8.57 -13.54 -22.55
C ALA A 962 9.48 -12.68 -23.44
N SER A 963 9.03 -12.29 -24.65
CA SER A 963 9.69 -11.28 -25.47
C SER A 963 9.26 -9.86 -25.08
N ALA A 964 7.96 -9.64 -24.85
CA ALA A 964 7.42 -8.35 -24.44
C ALA A 964 8.04 -7.87 -23.10
N TRP A 965 8.11 -8.78 -22.12
CA TRP A 965 8.70 -8.50 -20.81
C TRP A 965 10.21 -8.20 -20.89
N VAL A 966 10.99 -9.03 -21.61
CA VAL A 966 12.43 -8.80 -21.83
C VAL A 966 12.69 -7.46 -22.55
N CYS A 967 11.93 -7.14 -23.59
CA CYS A 967 12.05 -5.86 -24.30
C CYS A 967 11.62 -4.66 -23.42
N SER A 968 10.73 -4.88 -22.45
CA SER A 968 10.33 -3.82 -21.51
C SER A 968 11.44 -3.49 -20.51
N HIS A 969 12.18 -4.49 -20.01
CA HIS A 969 13.39 -4.24 -19.20
C HIS A 969 14.54 -3.61 -19.99
N LEU A 970 14.66 -3.89 -21.29
CA LEU A 970 15.78 -3.42 -22.12
C LEU A 970 15.54 -2.07 -22.81
N PHE A 971 14.28 -1.66 -23.04
CA PHE A 971 13.96 -0.44 -23.79
C PHE A 971 12.95 0.48 -23.09
N VAL A 972 11.87 -0.08 -22.53
CA VAL A 972 10.80 0.75 -21.92
C VAL A 972 11.24 1.32 -20.57
N LEU A 973 11.71 0.48 -19.65
CA LEU A 973 12.16 0.92 -18.33
C LEU A 973 13.35 1.91 -18.38
N PRO A 974 14.37 1.73 -19.25
CA PRO A 974 15.40 2.74 -19.45
C PRO A 974 14.86 4.08 -19.97
N LEU A 975 13.91 4.10 -20.91
CA LEU A 975 13.27 5.35 -21.34
C LEU A 975 12.53 6.03 -20.18
N LEU A 976 11.65 5.29 -19.50
CA LEU A 976 10.84 5.82 -18.39
C LEU A 976 11.71 6.40 -17.27
N ARG A 977 12.80 5.71 -16.90
CA ARG A 977 13.77 6.19 -15.89
C ARG A 977 14.53 7.43 -16.35
N ALA A 978 14.95 7.51 -17.61
CA ALA A 978 15.68 8.66 -18.15
C ALA A 978 14.82 9.93 -18.21
N VAL A 979 13.52 9.77 -18.50
CA VAL A 979 12.53 10.85 -18.52
C VAL A 979 12.17 11.30 -17.10
N SER A 980 12.05 10.38 -16.13
CA SER A 980 11.97 10.72 -14.68
C SER A 980 13.23 11.37 -14.08
N GLY A 981 14.24 11.68 -14.89
CA GLY A 981 15.46 12.33 -14.42
C GLY A 981 16.43 11.44 -13.63
N LEU A 982 16.22 10.12 -13.53
CA LEU A 982 17.14 9.24 -12.79
C LEU A 982 18.56 9.30 -13.41
N PRO A 983 19.62 9.57 -12.62
CA PRO A 983 20.98 9.64 -13.14
C PRO A 983 21.50 8.28 -13.64
N ARG A 984 20.95 7.18 -13.11
CA ARG A 984 21.20 5.80 -13.56
C ARG A 984 19.88 5.19 -14.07
N PHE A 985 19.65 5.26 -15.38
CA PHE A 985 18.42 4.73 -15.99
C PHE A 985 18.51 3.28 -16.49
N TYR A 986 19.71 2.74 -16.62
CA TYR A 986 19.93 1.30 -16.86
C TYR A 986 19.94 0.53 -15.56
N ALA A 987 19.44 -0.71 -15.61
CA ALA A 987 19.68 -1.69 -14.56
C ALA A 987 21.18 -2.03 -14.45
N PRO A 988 21.71 -2.30 -13.24
CA PRO A 988 23.10 -2.73 -13.08
C PRO A 988 23.41 -4.01 -13.84
N LYS A 989 24.68 -4.14 -14.25
CA LYS A 989 25.26 -5.37 -14.77
C LYS A 989 26.25 -5.91 -13.74
N ILE A 990 26.02 -7.13 -13.26
CA ILE A 990 26.93 -7.86 -12.37
C ILE A 990 27.61 -9.00 -13.15
N SER A 991 28.75 -9.48 -12.66
CA SER A 991 29.36 -10.72 -13.14
C SER A 991 28.80 -11.91 -12.36
N VAL A 992 28.47 -12.99 -13.06
CA VAL A 992 27.88 -14.22 -12.48
C VAL A 992 28.52 -15.44 -13.14
N GLN A 993 28.54 -16.58 -12.46
CA GLN A 993 28.97 -17.86 -13.06
C GLN A 993 27.77 -18.66 -13.57
N LEU A 994 27.91 -19.39 -14.67
CA LEU A 994 26.83 -20.23 -15.20
C LEU A 994 26.67 -21.53 -14.40
N ALA A 995 25.46 -21.81 -13.93
CA ALA A 995 25.15 -23.07 -13.21
C ALA A 995 25.15 -24.33 -14.10
N THR A 996 25.09 -24.17 -15.42
CA THR A 996 25.13 -25.24 -16.43
C THR A 996 25.63 -24.68 -17.76
N SER A 997 26.24 -25.52 -18.61
CA SER A 997 26.65 -25.12 -19.97
C SER A 997 25.45 -24.69 -20.83
N ILE A 998 25.60 -23.58 -21.57
CA ILE A 998 24.55 -23.02 -22.44
C ILE A 998 25.01 -22.98 -23.90
N LYS A 999 24.24 -23.63 -24.80
CA LYS A 999 24.46 -23.57 -26.25
C LYS A 999 24.03 -22.22 -26.83
N LEU A 1000 24.93 -21.55 -27.55
CA LEU A 1000 24.72 -20.21 -28.08
C LEU A 1000 23.99 -20.21 -29.44
N GLY A 1001 23.20 -19.16 -29.68
CA GLY A 1001 22.47 -18.92 -30.94
C GLY A 1001 23.12 -17.85 -31.83
N PRO A 1002 22.63 -17.65 -33.07
CA PRO A 1002 23.16 -16.66 -34.02
C PRO A 1002 22.81 -15.19 -33.67
N ARG A 1003 22.23 -14.96 -32.50
CA ARG A 1003 21.89 -13.64 -31.94
C ARG A 1003 22.29 -13.64 -30.47
N PRO A 1004 22.80 -12.52 -29.93
CA PRO A 1004 22.89 -12.33 -28.48
C PRO A 1004 21.58 -12.67 -27.78
N GLU A 1005 21.66 -13.35 -26.64
CA GLU A 1005 20.50 -13.90 -25.95
C GLU A 1005 20.38 -13.42 -24.50
N TYR A 1006 19.18 -12.96 -24.16
CA TYR A 1006 18.78 -12.50 -22.84
C TYR A 1006 18.05 -13.63 -22.10
N CYS A 1007 18.82 -14.48 -21.42
CA CYS A 1007 18.29 -15.63 -20.68
C CYS A 1007 17.81 -15.22 -19.29
N ARG A 1008 16.62 -15.67 -18.90
CA ARG A 1008 16.05 -15.45 -17.57
C ARG A 1008 16.70 -16.42 -16.57
N ALA A 1009 17.23 -15.89 -15.48
CA ALA A 1009 17.85 -16.69 -14.42
C ALA A 1009 17.56 -16.13 -13.02
N TRP A 1010 17.75 -16.98 -12.02
CA TRP A 1010 17.85 -16.62 -10.60
C TRP A 1010 19.28 -16.86 -10.10
N LEU A 1011 19.65 -16.22 -9.01
CA LEU A 1011 20.99 -16.25 -8.43
C LEU A 1011 21.01 -17.09 -7.14
N LYS A 1012 22.02 -17.96 -7.03
CA LYS A 1012 22.44 -18.58 -5.78
C LYS A 1012 23.76 -17.94 -5.34
N HIS A 1013 23.90 -17.63 -4.06
CA HIS A 1013 25.21 -17.39 -3.45
C HIS A 1013 25.61 -18.63 -2.65
N GLU A 1014 26.90 -18.93 -2.64
CA GLU A 1014 27.52 -20.00 -1.87
C GLU A 1014 28.78 -19.42 -1.23
N ASP A 1015 29.06 -19.70 0.05
CA ASP A 1015 30.02 -18.91 0.83
C ASP A 1015 31.47 -19.02 0.33
N ASP A 1016 31.83 -20.17 -0.26
CA ASP A 1016 33.15 -20.41 -0.87
C ASP A 1016 33.29 -19.81 -2.29
N VAL A 1017 32.21 -19.33 -2.91
CA VAL A 1017 32.17 -18.93 -4.33
C VAL A 1017 32.11 -17.42 -4.48
N LYS A 1018 33.15 -16.84 -5.10
CA LYS A 1018 33.36 -15.38 -5.21
C LYS A 1018 32.37 -14.62 -6.11
N LEU A 1019 31.54 -15.32 -6.87
CA LEU A 1019 30.54 -14.76 -7.77
C LEU A 1019 29.23 -15.54 -7.59
N PRO A 1020 28.07 -14.90 -7.63
CA PRO A 1020 26.80 -15.62 -7.58
C PRO A 1020 26.66 -16.53 -8.80
N ILE A 1021 26.14 -17.73 -8.56
CA ILE A 1021 25.87 -18.77 -9.55
C ILE A 1021 24.48 -18.52 -10.14
N ALA A 1022 24.36 -18.47 -11.45
CA ALA A 1022 23.12 -18.15 -12.15
C ALA A 1022 22.46 -19.38 -12.78
N HIS A 1023 21.27 -19.70 -12.29
CA HIS A 1023 20.45 -20.82 -12.73
C HIS A 1023 19.34 -20.34 -13.68
N ILE A 1024 19.35 -20.79 -14.94
CA ILE A 1024 18.30 -20.44 -15.91
C ILE A 1024 16.94 -21.02 -15.52
N THR A 1025 15.84 -20.30 -15.82
CA THR A 1025 14.45 -20.64 -15.46
C THR A 1025 13.84 -21.80 -16.30
N GLY A 1026 14.65 -22.81 -16.63
CA GLY A 1026 14.30 -23.89 -17.55
C GLY A 1026 14.20 -23.41 -19.01
N ASN A 1027 13.27 -23.97 -19.78
CA ASN A 1027 13.13 -23.69 -21.21
C ASN A 1027 12.90 -22.18 -21.50
N GLN A 1028 13.80 -21.61 -22.30
CA GLN A 1028 13.89 -20.16 -22.59
C GLN A 1028 13.05 -19.68 -23.79
N ILE A 1029 12.22 -20.55 -24.41
CA ILE A 1029 11.38 -20.21 -25.57
C ILE A 1029 10.49 -18.97 -25.35
N SER A 1030 10.36 -18.14 -26.39
CA SER A 1030 9.76 -16.79 -26.32
C SER A 1030 8.28 -16.75 -25.91
N SER A 1031 7.55 -17.84 -26.10
CA SER A 1031 6.12 -17.98 -25.73
C SER A 1031 5.91 -18.47 -24.30
N ARG A 1032 6.92 -19.05 -23.64
CA ARG A 1032 6.78 -19.65 -22.30
C ARG A 1032 6.80 -18.58 -21.22
N LEU A 1033 5.62 -18.05 -20.86
CA LEU A 1033 5.43 -17.13 -19.75
C LEU A 1033 6.02 -17.65 -18.42
N LEU A 1034 5.97 -18.96 -18.18
CA LEU A 1034 6.56 -19.62 -17.00
C LEU A 1034 8.09 -19.46 -16.90
N SER A 1035 8.79 -19.02 -17.95
CA SER A 1035 10.23 -18.69 -17.88
C SER A 1035 10.53 -17.38 -17.14
N LEU A 1036 9.50 -16.64 -16.72
CA LEU A 1036 9.63 -15.34 -16.03
C LEU A 1036 9.46 -15.46 -14.51
N VAL A 1037 8.80 -16.51 -14.03
CA VAL A 1037 8.56 -16.73 -12.60
C VAL A 1037 9.89 -17.00 -11.90
N GLY A 1038 10.18 -16.22 -10.85
CA GLY A 1038 11.44 -16.28 -10.11
C GLY A 1038 12.66 -15.68 -10.82
N ALA A 1039 12.51 -15.07 -12.00
CA ALA A 1039 13.64 -14.46 -12.71
C ALA A 1039 14.13 -13.18 -12.01
N GLN A 1040 15.35 -13.21 -11.48
CA GLN A 1040 16.01 -12.08 -10.80
C GLN A 1040 16.97 -11.32 -11.74
N VAL A 1041 17.51 -12.00 -12.76
CA VAL A 1041 18.46 -11.43 -13.72
C VAL A 1041 18.15 -11.82 -15.17
N LEU A 1042 18.59 -10.99 -16.12
CA LEU A 1042 18.78 -11.36 -17.52
C LEU A 1042 20.27 -11.55 -17.82
N LEU A 1043 20.68 -12.79 -18.05
CA LEU A 1043 22.03 -13.13 -18.53
C LEU A 1043 22.22 -12.58 -19.94
N ILE A 1044 23.33 -11.88 -20.18
CA ILE A 1044 23.68 -11.25 -21.46
C ILE A 1044 24.64 -12.19 -22.19
N LEU A 1045 24.09 -13.12 -22.98
CA LEU A 1045 24.86 -14.12 -23.70
C LEU A 1045 25.24 -13.61 -25.11
N PRO A 1046 26.47 -13.84 -25.61
CA PRO A 1046 26.91 -13.40 -26.93
C PRO A 1046 26.28 -14.24 -28.06
N SER A 1047 26.46 -13.79 -29.32
CA SER A 1047 26.19 -14.62 -30.49
C SER A 1047 27.21 -15.76 -30.62
N ASN A 1048 26.84 -16.80 -31.35
CA ASN A 1048 27.66 -18.00 -31.55
C ASN A 1048 28.80 -17.87 -32.56
N GLU A 1049 29.15 -16.64 -32.95
CA GLU A 1049 30.22 -16.32 -33.90
C GLU A 1049 31.62 -16.70 -33.36
N LYS A 1050 31.85 -16.54 -32.05
CA LYS A 1050 33.15 -16.80 -31.40
C LYS A 1050 33.21 -18.11 -30.61
N LYS A 1051 32.06 -18.60 -30.14
CA LYS A 1051 31.91 -19.85 -29.35
C LYS A 1051 30.58 -20.52 -29.71
N LYS A 1052 30.51 -21.85 -29.71
CA LYS A 1052 29.24 -22.60 -29.93
C LYS A 1052 28.44 -22.81 -28.64
N SER A 1053 29.11 -22.76 -27.50
CA SER A 1053 28.57 -22.88 -26.15
C SER A 1053 29.38 -22.00 -25.21
N LEU A 1054 28.79 -21.66 -24.06
CA LEU A 1054 29.50 -21.28 -22.85
C LEU A 1054 29.41 -22.45 -21.89
N GLU A 1055 30.46 -22.73 -21.14
CA GLU A 1055 30.49 -23.90 -20.25
C GLU A 1055 30.05 -23.56 -18.82
N GLU A 1056 29.73 -24.59 -18.04
CA GLU A 1056 29.49 -24.47 -16.61
C GLU A 1056 30.64 -23.74 -15.91
N ASN A 1057 30.30 -22.92 -14.91
CA ASN A 1057 31.20 -22.04 -14.17
C ASN A 1057 31.87 -20.92 -15.01
N GLU A 1058 31.64 -20.84 -16.32
CA GLU A 1058 32.09 -19.69 -17.13
C GLU A 1058 31.39 -18.40 -16.66
N THR A 1059 32.15 -17.30 -16.60
CA THR A 1059 31.65 -16.01 -16.11
C THR A 1059 30.98 -15.22 -17.23
N VAL A 1060 29.75 -14.76 -16.98
CA VAL A 1060 28.97 -13.89 -17.89
C VAL A 1060 28.49 -12.63 -17.18
N PHE A 1061 28.02 -11.64 -17.94
CA PHE A 1061 27.30 -10.50 -17.37
C PHE A 1061 25.81 -10.82 -17.21
N ALA A 1062 25.21 -10.35 -16.11
CA ALA A 1062 23.80 -10.45 -15.84
C ALA A 1062 23.23 -9.07 -15.48
N MET A 1063 22.12 -8.69 -16.11
CA MET A 1063 21.39 -7.45 -15.81
C MET A 1063 20.38 -7.71 -14.69
N VAL A 1064 20.45 -6.94 -13.59
CA VAL A 1064 19.59 -7.12 -12.40
C VAL A 1064 18.18 -6.56 -12.66
N LEU A 1065 17.14 -7.30 -12.29
CA LEU A 1065 15.75 -6.93 -12.62
C LEU A 1065 14.95 -6.31 -11.47
N SER A 1066 15.49 -6.31 -10.25
CA SER A 1066 14.84 -5.70 -9.08
C SER A 1066 14.58 -4.20 -9.28
N PRO A 1067 13.39 -3.69 -8.91
CA PRO A 1067 13.09 -2.25 -8.95
C PRO A 1067 14.10 -1.40 -8.19
N ASN A 1068 14.56 -1.89 -7.04
CA ASN A 1068 15.44 -1.19 -6.10
C ASN A 1068 16.94 -1.36 -6.42
N ALA A 1069 17.29 -1.96 -7.57
CA ALA A 1069 18.68 -2.22 -7.94
C ALA A 1069 19.50 -0.96 -8.29
N SER A 1070 18.95 0.26 -8.20
CA SER A 1070 19.63 1.49 -8.64
C SER A 1070 20.72 2.03 -7.70
N VAL A 1071 20.87 1.45 -6.50
CA VAL A 1071 21.86 1.80 -5.44
C VAL A 1071 23.30 1.69 -5.94
#